data_AF-A0A267GAX9-F1
#
_entry.id   AF-A0A267GAX9-F1
#
_cell.length_a   1.000
_cell.length_b   1.000
_cell.length_c   1.000
_cell.angle_alpha   90.00
_cell.angle_beta   90.00
_cell.angle_gamma   90.00
#
_symmetry.space_group_name_H-M   'P 1'
#
loop_
_entity.id
_entity.type
_entity.pdbx_description
1 polymer ?
#
loop_
_entity_poly.entity_id
_entity_poly.type
_entity_poly.pdbx_seq_one_letter_code
_entity_poly.pdbx_strand_id
1 'polypeptide(L)'
;AMSQSALLCCLAAVLAATATDVSAIIQHQAPNYFSQKVSTPHPEITRVHLMFMNHLDVGFSLPSEIGYSANVINAYLNVYFERAANVSRDLRKFGYLETFSYLAHPWMLEMFFDCPQNVSLQGIKIQCPSQATVDYVAQAVKEGSIQWHAGSMNVQYETCLTPNLLQISLDSAKRLDAKFGIKRKLSAVSLRDVPGLTRAAIDLMAKNGIVAVTNGINWACPSVDLGSPDLKFVRWRSPDTGNEIFYNKIPGGYPGNPGPDPNHPGGLDFSNCLQAPGTTEIQCWAFRSDNSGPPVDYKEVLSNYEVLRGQYPNAAISASTMEKFWSLVLANRDSVPVFTKENGDTWLQGDQADFHRMARYRAIARALDTCVSAGACQLESPDMIMFSRWIAKAAEHTYGLNGVWDYVHYSNLDFYSVMQNDNFRHGVSSWLEQRQFLQLAVDAAPPKLASYIAAELAPLADEFPGVGANFSRLNDTAWGRPLTAGGPYRVVFDRRAGLARFSIDSGATWHQGGGAFVYRTYNESDTAFFLRYYTNPNGDNTGFGKYNSTQNAHPVSQFWSVSAAAIYQHSSQSAFAVQFLMDDPQSSVKYGAPASMWAMYNFTGTGYTLHSWSLSKTPTRLMEAFYIDFPKPPGALAVLNKLGHDIAVGQVAANGSVWQHMVGHSPYSVAFRQQGKAELRVQSLDSSLACPRTASYGPTVWPVPMSPVPDSKVAGISFNMLNNVWDVNFVFWYPYMPTEANFRARFRVDLADHLDDLTVDGDQQVDAKLNWRDIL
;
A
#
# COMPACT_ATOMS: atom_id res chain seq x y z
N ALA A 1 -65.08 0.03 15.23
CA ALA A 1 -64.51 0.98 16.21
C ALA A 1 -63.69 0.21 17.22
N MET A 2 -62.38 0.10 16.98
CA MET A 2 -61.36 -0.22 17.98
C MET A 2 -60.36 0.93 17.92
N SER A 3 -59.98 1.42 19.10
CA SER A 3 -59.40 2.75 19.30
C SER A 3 -57.98 2.91 18.74
N GLN A 4 -57.63 4.14 18.38
CA GLN A 4 -56.30 4.58 17.95
C GLN A 4 -55.17 4.20 18.93
N SER A 5 -55.50 3.82 20.17
CA SER A 5 -54.55 3.34 21.18
C SER A 5 -53.97 1.93 20.88
N ALA A 6 -54.70 1.08 20.15
CA ALA A 6 -54.22 -0.26 19.79
C ALA A 6 -53.24 -0.23 18.59
N LEU A 7 -53.38 0.75 17.69
CA LEU A 7 -52.48 0.93 16.55
C LEU A 7 -51.13 1.54 16.99
N LEU A 8 -51.11 2.41 18.01
CA LEU A 8 -49.88 2.94 18.58
C LEU A 8 -49.08 1.90 19.39
N CYS A 9 -49.74 0.96 20.08
CA CYS A 9 -49.02 -0.10 20.80
C CYS A 9 -48.38 -1.12 19.84
N CYS A 10 -49.01 -1.43 18.71
CA CYS A 10 -48.39 -2.30 17.68
C CYS A 10 -47.27 -1.58 16.91
N LEU A 11 -47.37 -0.27 16.65
CA LEU A 11 -46.28 0.48 16.03
C LEU A 11 -45.08 0.66 16.98
N ALA A 12 -45.32 0.88 18.27
CA ALA A 12 -44.27 0.97 19.27
C ALA A 12 -43.59 -0.39 19.54
N ALA A 13 -44.31 -1.51 19.46
CA ALA A 13 -43.72 -2.85 19.57
C ALA A 13 -42.90 -3.23 18.33
N VAL A 14 -43.29 -2.80 17.12
CA VAL A 14 -42.51 -3.00 15.90
C VAL A 14 -41.32 -2.04 15.82
N LEU A 15 -41.43 -0.81 16.33
CA LEU A 15 -40.32 0.15 16.41
C LEU A 15 -39.33 -0.16 17.56
N ALA A 16 -39.77 -0.77 18.66
CA ALA A 16 -38.89 -1.26 19.72
C ALA A 16 -38.16 -2.55 19.33
N ALA A 17 -38.76 -3.39 18.46
CA ALA A 17 -38.14 -4.57 17.90
C ALA A 17 -37.16 -4.29 16.74
N THR A 18 -37.19 -3.09 16.14
CA THR A 18 -36.26 -2.70 15.06
C THR A 18 -35.16 -1.74 15.52
N ALA A 19 -35.24 -1.20 16.74
CA ALA A 19 -34.25 -0.28 17.29
C ALA A 19 -33.23 -0.93 18.25
N THR A 20 -33.37 -2.23 18.56
CA THR A 20 -32.49 -2.94 19.51
C THR A 20 -31.55 -3.96 18.88
N ASP A 21 -31.50 -4.10 17.55
CA ASP A 21 -30.73 -5.19 16.91
C ASP A 21 -29.73 -4.77 15.81
N VAL A 22 -29.45 -3.47 15.63
CA VAL A 22 -28.38 -3.04 14.70
C VAL A 22 -27.01 -2.96 15.40
N SER A 23 -27.01 -2.70 16.70
CA SER A 23 -25.77 -2.71 17.51
C SER A 23 -25.31 -4.15 17.86
N ALA A 24 -26.20 -5.13 17.80
CA ALA A 24 -25.90 -6.52 18.13
C ALA A 24 -25.39 -7.35 16.94
N ILE A 25 -25.67 -6.93 15.70
CA ILE A 25 -25.20 -7.62 14.48
C ILE A 25 -23.72 -7.32 14.17
N ILE A 26 -23.12 -6.27 14.76
CA ILE A 26 -21.68 -5.97 14.61
C ILE A 26 -20.84 -6.65 15.72
N GLN A 27 -21.45 -7.28 16.74
CA GLN A 27 -20.71 -7.84 17.89
C GLN A 27 -20.67 -9.37 17.99
N HIS A 28 -21.13 -10.13 16.99
CA HIS A 28 -20.99 -11.58 17.02
C HIS A 28 -20.42 -12.17 15.73
N GLN A 29 -19.09 -12.28 15.70
CA GLN A 29 -18.36 -13.57 15.64
C GLN A 29 -16.87 -13.29 15.38
N ALA A 30 -16.20 -12.62 16.32
CA ALA A 30 -14.85 -13.05 16.65
C ALA A 30 -15.05 -14.33 17.48
N PRO A 31 -14.46 -15.48 17.12
CA PRO A 31 -14.58 -16.67 17.96
C PRO A 31 -14.12 -16.33 19.38
N ASN A 32 -15.04 -16.42 20.34
CA ASN A 32 -14.75 -16.47 21.77
C ASN A 32 -14.01 -17.79 22.07
N TYR A 33 -12.76 -17.88 21.62
CA TYR A 33 -11.80 -18.93 21.95
C TYR A 33 -10.57 -18.33 22.63
N PHE A 34 -10.79 -17.37 23.54
CA PHE A 34 -9.94 -17.28 24.70
C PHE A 34 -10.63 -18.08 25.81
N SER A 35 -10.29 -19.35 25.96
CA SER A 35 -10.10 -19.83 27.33
C SER A 35 -9.04 -18.88 27.89
N GLN A 36 -9.46 -17.82 28.59
CA GLN A 36 -8.55 -16.86 29.19
C GLN A 36 -7.74 -17.64 30.22
N LYS A 37 -6.59 -18.16 29.77
CA LYS A 37 -5.52 -18.52 30.66
C LYS A 37 -5.23 -17.24 31.42
N VAL A 38 -5.41 -17.28 32.74
CA VAL A 38 -4.93 -16.22 33.63
C VAL A 38 -3.49 -15.94 33.20
N SER A 39 -3.21 -14.70 32.75
CA SER A 39 -1.89 -14.34 32.28
C SER A 39 -0.89 -14.58 33.42
N THR A 40 0.21 -15.25 33.13
CA THR A 40 1.22 -15.55 34.15
C THR A 40 2.08 -14.32 34.38
N PRO A 41 2.29 -13.87 35.62
CA PRO A 41 3.20 -12.76 35.90
C PRO A 41 4.64 -13.05 35.49
N HIS A 42 5.37 -12.01 35.10
CA HIS A 42 6.75 -12.01 34.62
C HIS A 42 7.67 -11.24 35.59
N PRO A 43 8.06 -11.86 36.73
CA PRO A 43 8.86 -11.20 37.77
C PRO A 43 10.32 -10.94 37.38
N GLU A 44 10.80 -11.54 36.29
CA GLU A 44 12.14 -11.36 35.74
C GLU A 44 12.34 -10.00 35.06
N ILE A 45 11.24 -9.35 34.64
CA ILE A 45 11.27 -8.02 34.01
C ILE A 45 11.52 -6.95 35.07
N THR A 46 12.51 -6.09 34.83
CA THR A 46 12.92 -5.04 35.77
C THR A 46 12.44 -3.66 35.36
N ARG A 47 12.09 -3.46 34.09
CA ARG A 47 11.57 -2.17 33.58
C ARG A 47 10.62 -2.35 32.41
N VAL A 48 9.52 -1.59 32.43
CA VAL A 48 8.56 -1.48 31.33
C VAL A 48 8.62 -0.08 30.73
N HIS A 49 8.90 -0.02 29.42
CA HIS A 49 8.82 1.15 28.57
C HIS A 49 7.42 1.23 27.95
N LEU A 50 6.52 1.99 28.58
CA LEU A 50 5.14 2.10 28.14
C LEU A 50 4.99 3.18 27.06
N MET A 51 4.53 2.78 25.88
CA MET A 51 4.24 3.65 24.74
C MET A 51 2.72 3.87 24.62
N PHE A 52 2.28 5.12 24.48
CA PHE A 52 0.85 5.45 24.26
C PHE A 52 0.63 5.92 22.84
N MET A 53 -0.26 5.28 22.10
CA MET A 53 -0.53 5.58 20.68
C MET A 53 -1.94 5.11 20.32
N ASN A 54 -2.50 5.60 19.22
CA ASN A 54 -3.62 4.94 18.56
C ASN A 54 -3.32 4.70 17.08
N HIS A 55 -4.06 3.82 16.43
CA HIS A 55 -3.97 3.63 14.97
C HIS A 55 -4.60 4.81 14.24
N LEU A 56 -3.92 5.35 13.23
CA LEU A 56 -4.42 6.43 12.38
C LEU A 56 -4.74 5.90 10.99
N ASP A 57 -6.00 6.11 10.59
CA ASP A 57 -6.51 5.83 9.26
C ASP A 57 -7.16 7.08 8.68
N VAL A 58 -6.49 7.73 7.72
CA VAL A 58 -6.99 8.99 7.17
C VAL A 58 -8.01 8.71 6.08
N GLY A 59 -9.25 8.43 6.51
CA GLY A 59 -10.36 8.06 5.63
C GLY A 59 -11.18 6.84 6.08
N PHE A 60 -10.98 6.35 7.31
CA PHE A 60 -11.70 5.20 7.88
C PHE A 60 -12.68 5.62 8.99
N SER A 61 -13.78 4.87 9.09
CA SER A 61 -14.92 5.20 9.95
C SER A 61 -14.81 4.66 11.37
N LEU A 62 -15.25 5.47 12.33
CA LEU A 62 -15.81 5.00 13.60
C LEU A 62 -17.34 4.80 13.46
N PRO A 63 -17.99 3.95 14.26
CA PRO A 63 -19.41 3.60 14.07
C PRO A 63 -20.40 4.78 14.09
N SER A 64 -20.03 5.93 14.65
CA SER A 64 -20.91 7.09 14.85
C SER A 64 -20.83 8.16 13.75
N GLU A 65 -19.82 8.13 12.87
CA GLU A 65 -19.63 9.12 11.82
C GLU A 65 -19.08 8.48 10.53
N ILE A 66 -19.49 9.00 9.36
CA ILE A 66 -18.90 8.56 8.10
C ILE A 66 -17.42 8.96 8.08
N GLY A 67 -16.55 7.97 7.88
CA GLY A 67 -15.10 8.06 8.03
C GLY A 67 -14.35 8.91 7.01
N TYR A 68 -14.94 9.97 6.45
CA TYR A 68 -14.20 10.83 5.53
C TYR A 68 -12.94 11.43 6.18
N SER A 69 -11.91 11.63 5.38
CA SER A 69 -10.60 12.10 5.84
C SER A 69 -10.73 13.41 6.62
N ALA A 70 -11.61 14.32 6.19
CA ALA A 70 -11.87 15.57 6.91
C ALA A 70 -12.41 15.37 8.33
N ASN A 71 -13.28 14.38 8.58
CA ASN A 71 -13.80 14.10 9.93
C ASN A 71 -12.69 13.59 10.85
N VAL A 72 -11.88 12.65 10.35
CA VAL A 72 -10.72 12.13 11.07
C VAL A 72 -9.75 13.26 11.41
N ILE A 73 -9.38 14.08 10.41
CA ILE A 73 -8.50 15.25 10.64
C ILE A 73 -9.10 16.17 11.69
N ASN A 74 -10.39 16.53 11.58
CA ASN A 74 -11.05 17.43 12.53
C ASN A 74 -11.05 16.90 13.97
N ALA A 75 -11.21 15.59 14.18
CA ALA A 75 -11.13 14.97 15.50
C ALA A 75 -9.73 15.14 16.12
N TYR A 76 -8.68 14.94 15.32
CA TYR A 76 -7.31 15.20 15.77
C TYR A 76 -7.08 16.67 16.10
N LEU A 77 -7.53 17.57 15.21
CA LEU A 77 -7.29 19.00 15.33
C LEU A 77 -8.00 19.66 16.51
N ASN A 78 -9.22 19.23 16.83
CA ASN A 78 -10.08 19.92 17.80
C ASN A 78 -10.27 19.17 19.11
N VAL A 79 -9.84 17.92 19.19
CA VAL A 79 -10.10 17.08 20.37
C VAL A 79 -8.85 16.37 20.86
N TYR A 80 -8.17 15.62 19.99
CA TYR A 80 -7.17 14.66 20.48
C TYR A 80 -5.90 15.30 21.00
N PHE A 81 -5.32 16.30 20.33
CA PHE A 81 -4.08 16.90 20.83
C PHE A 81 -4.28 17.68 22.13
N GLU A 82 -5.39 18.38 22.29
CA GLU A 82 -5.74 19.04 23.54
C GLU A 82 -6.00 18.02 24.66
N ARG A 83 -6.72 16.94 24.37
CA ARG A 83 -6.95 15.86 25.33
C ARG A 83 -5.64 15.22 25.81
N ALA A 84 -4.71 14.93 24.91
CA ALA A 84 -3.40 14.39 25.27
C ALA A 84 -2.64 15.33 26.23
N ALA A 85 -2.69 16.64 25.98
CA ALA A 85 -2.12 17.63 26.89
C ALA A 85 -2.80 17.62 28.27
N ASN A 86 -4.14 17.56 28.30
CA ASN A 86 -4.91 17.53 29.55
C ASN A 86 -4.61 16.29 30.39
N VAL A 87 -4.61 15.10 29.79
CA VAL A 87 -4.31 13.83 30.49
C VAL A 87 -2.96 13.90 31.20
N SER A 88 -1.91 14.38 30.52
CA SER A 88 -0.58 14.50 31.13
C SER A 88 -0.55 15.51 32.29
N ARG A 89 -1.23 16.65 32.13
CA ARG A 89 -1.29 17.71 33.14
C ARG A 89 -2.15 17.34 34.34
N ASP A 90 -3.23 16.59 34.14
CA ASP A 90 -4.08 16.08 35.21
C ASP A 90 -3.33 15.09 36.10
N LEU A 91 -2.54 14.18 35.51
CA LEU A 91 -1.66 13.29 36.29
C LEU A 91 -0.72 14.09 37.21
N ARG A 92 -0.07 15.14 36.68
CA ARG A 92 0.79 16.04 37.46
C ARG A 92 0.02 16.80 38.53
N LYS A 93 -1.12 17.38 38.17
CA LYS A 93 -1.96 18.21 39.04
C LYS A 93 -2.49 17.41 40.24
N PHE A 94 -2.83 16.14 40.03
CA PHE A 94 -3.33 15.26 41.09
C PHE A 94 -2.22 14.52 41.85
N GLY A 95 -0.94 14.74 41.49
CA GLY A 95 0.20 14.19 42.23
C GLY A 95 0.44 12.70 41.99
N TYR A 96 0.00 12.15 40.87
CA TYR A 96 0.29 10.76 40.49
C TYR A 96 1.77 10.59 40.09
N LEU A 97 2.32 9.41 40.37
CA LEU A 97 3.70 9.06 39.99
C LEU A 97 3.77 8.60 38.52
N GLU A 98 2.67 8.04 38.03
CA GLU A 98 2.47 7.60 36.66
C GLU A 98 2.58 8.77 35.69
N THR A 99 3.26 8.52 34.58
CA THR A 99 3.49 9.53 33.54
C THR A 99 2.79 9.15 32.25
N PHE A 100 2.56 10.14 31.39
CA PHE A 100 1.91 9.96 30.09
C PHE A 100 2.60 10.81 29.03
N SER A 101 2.90 10.19 27.89
CA SER A 101 3.43 10.85 26.70
C SER A 101 2.81 10.22 25.45
N TYR A 102 2.02 10.99 24.72
CA TYR A 102 1.31 10.53 23.53
C TYR A 102 2.23 10.50 22.30
N LEU A 103 2.40 9.33 21.69
CA LEU A 103 3.12 9.15 20.44
C LEU A 103 2.16 9.36 19.26
N ALA A 104 2.32 10.49 18.58
CA ALA A 104 1.51 10.91 17.45
C ALA A 104 2.21 10.69 16.09
N HIS A 105 1.42 10.77 15.03
CA HIS A 105 1.88 10.83 13.65
C HIS A 105 2.29 12.28 13.28
N PRO A 106 3.54 12.51 12.83
CA PRO A 106 4.06 13.81 12.42
C PRO A 106 3.16 14.60 11.46
N TRP A 107 2.60 13.95 10.44
CA TRP A 107 1.76 14.64 9.44
C TRP A 107 0.53 15.30 10.07
N MET A 108 -0.09 14.62 11.05
CA MET A 108 -1.26 15.14 11.73
C MET A 108 -0.91 16.30 12.67
N LEU A 109 0.27 16.25 13.32
CA LEU A 109 0.79 17.37 14.10
C LEU A 109 1.16 18.58 13.22
N GLU A 110 1.70 18.36 12.03
CA GLU A 110 1.93 19.44 11.06
C GLU A 110 0.61 20.09 10.64
N MET A 111 -0.40 19.30 10.31
CA MET A 111 -1.76 19.79 10.05
C MET A 111 -2.34 20.59 11.23
N PHE A 112 -1.97 20.26 12.47
CA PHE A 112 -2.40 21.01 13.66
C PHE A 112 -1.66 22.33 13.83
N PHE A 113 -0.33 22.32 13.74
CA PHE A 113 0.47 23.52 13.97
C PHE A 113 0.51 24.50 12.80
N ASP A 114 0.15 24.05 11.61
CA ASP A 114 0.09 24.83 10.38
C ASP A 114 -1.15 24.43 9.55
N CYS A 115 -2.32 24.62 10.17
CA CYS A 115 -3.59 24.19 9.62
C CYS A 115 -4.00 25.00 8.37
N PRO A 116 -4.29 24.34 7.23
CA PRO A 116 -4.66 25.01 6.00
C PRO A 116 -6.07 25.61 6.09
N GLN A 117 -6.15 26.92 5.90
CA GLN A 117 -7.41 27.66 5.97
C GLN A 117 -8.27 27.40 4.72
N ASN A 118 -9.59 27.33 4.90
CA ASN A 118 -10.59 27.23 3.82
C ASN A 118 -10.44 26.01 2.91
N VAL A 119 -9.87 24.92 3.41
CA VAL A 119 -9.87 23.62 2.72
C VAL A 119 -11.12 22.83 3.09
N SER A 120 -11.77 22.23 2.09
CA SER A 120 -12.85 21.27 2.28
C SER A 120 -12.58 20.00 1.49
N LEU A 121 -12.78 18.85 2.10
CA LEU A 121 -12.70 17.54 1.45
C LEU A 121 -14.10 16.95 1.36
N GLN A 122 -14.55 16.61 0.14
CA GLN A 122 -15.93 16.15 -0.13
C GLN A 122 -17.03 17.00 0.56
N GLY A 123 -16.84 18.32 0.60
CA GLY A 123 -17.80 19.26 1.19
C GLY A 123 -17.66 19.46 2.71
N ILE A 124 -16.79 18.72 3.39
CA ILE A 124 -16.54 18.87 4.83
C ILE A 124 -15.32 19.78 5.02
N LYS A 125 -15.53 20.89 5.74
CA LYS A 125 -14.49 21.87 6.00
C LYS A 125 -13.50 21.36 7.05
N ILE A 126 -12.20 21.59 6.81
CA ILE A 126 -11.17 21.43 7.84
C ILE A 126 -11.33 22.54 8.88
N GLN A 127 -11.50 22.15 10.14
CA GLN A 127 -11.74 23.01 11.28
C GLN A 127 -10.41 23.26 12.00
N CYS A 128 -9.77 24.38 11.68
CA CYS A 128 -8.50 24.73 12.29
C CYS A 128 -8.66 25.13 13.76
N PRO A 129 -7.74 24.68 14.64
CA PRO A 129 -7.79 25.01 16.06
C PRO A 129 -7.54 26.50 16.30
N SER A 130 -8.00 27.00 17.45
CA SER A 130 -7.71 28.37 17.89
C SER A 130 -6.21 28.53 18.20
N GLN A 131 -5.67 29.76 18.06
CA GLN A 131 -4.28 30.02 18.43
C GLN A 131 -3.98 29.67 19.89
N ALA A 132 -4.93 29.88 20.80
CA ALA A 132 -4.80 29.51 22.20
C ALA A 132 -4.63 27.99 22.38
N THR A 133 -5.41 27.19 21.65
CA THR A 133 -5.28 25.72 21.63
C THR A 133 -3.93 25.30 21.04
N VAL A 134 -3.49 25.95 19.95
CA VAL A 134 -2.18 25.71 19.32
C VAL A 134 -1.04 25.96 20.31
N ASP A 135 -1.06 27.11 21.01
CA ASP A 135 -0.04 27.47 22.00
C ASP A 135 -0.06 26.51 23.21
N TYR A 136 -1.26 26.12 23.65
CA TYR A 136 -1.46 25.18 24.76
C TYR A 136 -0.86 23.80 24.48
N VAL A 137 -1.05 23.29 23.25
CA VAL A 137 -0.48 22.02 22.78
C VAL A 137 1.02 22.15 22.48
N ALA A 138 1.47 23.28 21.92
CA ALA A 138 2.91 23.55 21.73
C ALA A 138 3.67 23.52 23.06
N GLN A 139 3.05 24.01 24.13
CA GLN A 139 3.60 23.92 25.48
C GLN A 139 3.59 22.47 26.01
N ALA A 140 2.57 21.67 25.69
CA ALA A 140 2.53 20.25 26.05
C ALA A 140 3.63 19.42 25.34
N VAL A 141 3.99 19.78 24.10
CA VAL A 141 5.15 19.22 23.39
C VAL A 141 6.45 19.53 24.14
N LYS A 142 6.66 20.79 24.55
CA LYS A 142 7.85 21.19 25.34
C LYS A 142 7.93 20.48 26.69
N GLU A 143 6.79 20.18 27.30
CA GLU A 143 6.68 19.39 28.54
C GLU A 143 6.92 17.88 28.33
N GLY A 144 7.07 17.41 27.09
CA GLY A 144 7.22 15.98 26.76
C GLY A 144 5.91 15.18 26.84
N SER A 145 4.76 15.86 26.91
CA SER A 145 3.43 15.22 26.99
C SER A 145 2.97 14.66 25.63
N ILE A 146 3.52 15.19 24.54
CA ILE A 146 3.26 14.75 23.16
C ILE A 146 4.59 14.61 22.44
N GLN A 147 4.77 13.50 21.75
CA GLN A 147 5.95 13.14 20.97
C GLN A 147 5.52 12.54 19.62
N TRP A 148 6.47 12.29 18.73
CA TRP A 148 6.21 11.67 17.43
C TRP A 148 7.33 10.73 17.00
N HIS A 149 6.98 9.77 16.14
CA HIS A 149 7.91 8.86 15.48
C HIS A 149 8.41 9.45 14.14
N ALA A 150 9.27 8.72 13.41
CA ALA A 150 9.96 9.25 12.24
C ALA A 150 9.19 9.19 10.90
N GLY A 151 8.11 8.41 10.84
CA GLY A 151 7.29 8.27 9.62
C GLY A 151 6.10 9.22 9.66
N SER A 152 5.66 9.79 8.55
CA SER A 152 4.58 10.79 8.51
C SER A 152 3.25 10.30 9.09
N MET A 153 2.84 9.08 8.72
CA MET A 153 1.56 8.41 8.98
C MET A 153 1.79 6.89 9.04
N ASN A 154 0.73 6.07 8.90
CA ASN A 154 0.82 4.66 8.54
C ASN A 154 1.00 4.52 7.02
N VAL A 155 2.27 4.58 6.59
CA VAL A 155 2.67 4.65 5.18
C VAL A 155 2.87 3.27 4.60
N GLN A 156 2.24 2.98 3.46
CA GLN A 156 2.66 1.90 2.57
C GLN A 156 3.91 2.38 1.82
N TYR A 157 5.08 2.03 2.36
CA TYR A 157 6.36 2.59 1.90
C TYR A 157 6.69 2.29 0.43
N GLU A 158 6.20 1.17 -0.08
CA GLU A 158 6.29 0.82 -1.51
C GLU A 158 5.52 1.81 -2.41
N THR A 159 4.44 2.39 -1.89
CA THR A 159 3.60 3.38 -2.57
C THR A 159 4.22 4.78 -2.55
N CYS A 160 5.34 5.01 -1.88
CA CYS A 160 6.12 6.23 -2.12
C CYS A 160 6.70 6.25 -3.54
N LEU A 161 6.93 5.10 -4.19
CA LEU A 161 7.42 4.91 -5.57
C LEU A 161 8.82 5.46 -5.90
N THR A 162 9.22 6.59 -5.33
CA THR A 162 10.49 7.29 -5.61
C THR A 162 11.17 7.75 -4.32
N PRO A 163 12.52 7.91 -4.32
CA PRO A 163 13.23 8.45 -3.17
C PRO A 163 12.74 9.83 -2.71
N ASN A 164 12.35 10.72 -3.62
CA ASN A 164 11.88 12.05 -3.25
C ASN A 164 10.54 12.02 -2.52
N LEU A 165 9.62 11.16 -2.93
CA LEU A 165 8.34 10.99 -2.25
C LEU A 165 8.49 10.29 -0.89
N LEU A 166 9.41 9.33 -0.77
CA LEU A 166 9.77 8.77 0.53
C LEU A 166 10.42 9.85 1.43
N GLN A 167 11.30 10.68 0.88
CA GLN A 167 11.93 11.78 1.62
C GLN A 167 10.87 12.75 2.16
N ILE A 168 9.90 13.15 1.32
CA ILE A 168 8.75 13.98 1.73
C ILE A 168 8.00 13.37 2.92
N SER A 169 7.77 12.06 2.92
CA SER A 169 7.11 11.36 4.05
C SER A 169 7.94 11.44 5.34
N LEU A 170 9.27 11.39 5.26
CA LEU A 170 10.15 11.46 6.44
C LEU A 170 10.35 12.89 6.94
N ASP A 171 10.26 13.90 6.07
CA ASP A 171 10.57 15.30 6.42
C ASP A 171 9.54 15.91 7.38
N SER A 172 8.33 15.36 7.48
CA SER A 172 7.34 15.79 8.48
C SER A 172 7.88 15.75 9.90
N ALA A 173 8.58 14.68 10.28
CA ALA A 173 9.16 14.55 11.62
C ALA A 173 10.29 15.57 11.85
N LYS A 174 11.12 15.82 10.83
CA LYS A 174 12.23 16.78 10.90
C LYS A 174 11.75 18.21 11.03
N ARG A 175 10.71 18.61 10.28
CA ARG A 175 10.14 19.97 10.37
C ARG A 175 9.57 20.23 11.76
N LEU A 176 8.92 19.24 12.37
CA LEU A 176 8.47 19.33 13.77
C LEU A 176 9.66 19.42 14.73
N ASP A 177 10.68 18.58 14.57
CA ASP A 177 11.88 18.64 15.41
C ASP A 177 12.55 20.02 15.34
N ALA A 178 12.68 20.59 14.14
CA ALA A 178 13.20 21.94 13.93
C ALA A 178 12.31 23.02 14.58
N LYS A 179 10.98 22.93 14.42
CA LYS A 179 10.01 23.86 15.03
C LYS A 179 10.14 23.92 16.55
N PHE A 180 10.42 22.81 17.20
CA PHE A 180 10.52 22.70 18.66
C PHE A 180 11.97 22.68 19.19
N GLY A 181 12.97 22.78 18.32
CA GLY A 181 14.38 22.70 18.70
C GLY A 181 14.79 21.34 19.28
N ILE A 182 14.09 20.26 18.92
CA ILE A 182 14.34 18.91 19.41
C ILE A 182 15.50 18.31 18.62
N LYS A 183 16.51 17.82 19.34
CA LYS A 183 17.64 17.07 18.78
C LYS A 183 17.53 15.62 19.22
N ARG A 184 17.12 14.75 18.30
CA ARG A 184 17.03 13.32 18.56
C ARG A 184 18.40 12.68 18.51
N LYS A 185 18.67 11.73 19.42
CA LYS A 185 19.84 10.87 19.29
C LYS A 185 19.56 9.70 18.36
N LEU A 186 18.34 9.18 18.42
CA LEU A 186 17.88 8.06 17.59
C LEU A 186 16.43 8.31 17.17
N SER A 187 16.13 7.99 15.92
CA SER A 187 14.78 8.04 15.36
C SER A 187 14.33 6.66 14.94
N ALA A 188 13.05 6.36 15.12
CA ALA A 188 12.47 5.09 14.68
C ALA A 188 11.08 5.32 14.09
N VAL A 189 10.70 4.46 13.16
CA VAL A 189 9.37 4.43 12.56
C VAL A 189 8.46 3.50 13.35
N SER A 190 7.24 3.95 13.58
CA SER A 190 6.12 3.11 14.02
C SER A 190 5.24 2.84 12.82
N LEU A 191 5.31 1.62 12.27
CA LEU A 191 4.47 1.14 11.19
C LEU A 191 3.38 0.25 11.79
N ARG A 192 2.11 0.64 11.62
CA ARG A 192 0.96 -0.09 12.13
C ARG A 192 0.02 -0.45 10.99
N ASP A 193 -0.58 -1.62 11.11
CA ASP A 193 -1.55 -2.23 10.20
C ASP A 193 -0.99 -2.67 8.83
N VAL A 194 -0.09 -1.88 8.24
CA VAL A 194 0.61 -2.19 7.00
C VAL A 194 1.46 -3.48 7.15
N PRO A 195 1.26 -4.52 6.30
CA PRO A 195 1.92 -5.82 6.45
C PRO A 195 3.44 -5.81 6.35
N GLY A 196 4.01 -4.87 5.60
CA GLY A 196 5.45 -4.79 5.41
C GLY A 196 5.90 -3.58 4.63
N LEU A 197 7.18 -3.60 4.25
CA LEU A 197 7.82 -2.53 3.49
C LEU A 197 8.98 -3.10 2.67
N THR A 198 9.39 -2.38 1.64
CA THR A 198 10.54 -2.76 0.82
C THR A 198 11.87 -2.48 1.53
N ARG A 199 12.86 -3.38 1.37
CA ARG A 199 14.23 -3.20 1.84
C ARG A 199 14.92 -2.01 1.14
N ALA A 200 14.43 -1.60 -0.02
CA ALA A 200 14.93 -0.42 -0.72
C ALA A 200 14.76 0.88 0.10
N ALA A 201 13.91 0.88 1.13
CA ALA A 201 13.76 2.02 2.02
C ALA A 201 14.92 2.16 3.04
N ILE A 202 15.70 1.09 3.29
CA ILE A 202 16.75 1.05 4.32
C ILE A 202 17.73 2.20 4.15
N ASP A 203 18.22 2.42 2.93
CA ASP A 203 19.28 3.40 2.66
C ASP A 203 18.80 4.82 2.90
N LEU A 204 17.60 5.14 2.45
CA LEU A 204 17.04 6.46 2.68
C LEU A 204 16.67 6.66 4.16
N MET A 205 16.16 5.63 4.84
CA MET A 205 15.89 5.70 6.28
C MET A 205 17.18 5.93 7.09
N ALA A 206 18.22 5.15 6.83
CA ALA A 206 19.52 5.28 7.50
C ALA A 206 20.15 6.66 7.26
N LYS A 207 20.10 7.17 6.01
CA LYS A 207 20.55 8.53 5.66
C LYS A 207 19.81 9.62 6.45
N ASN A 208 18.55 9.36 6.81
CA ASN A 208 17.72 10.25 7.63
C ASN A 208 17.90 10.03 9.15
N GLY A 209 18.89 9.24 9.57
CA GLY A 209 19.16 8.95 10.99
C GLY A 209 18.12 8.05 11.64
N ILE A 210 17.29 7.37 10.85
CA ILE A 210 16.32 6.39 11.33
C ILE A 210 17.06 5.08 11.54
N VAL A 211 17.05 4.60 12.78
CA VAL A 211 17.78 3.38 13.17
C VAL A 211 16.89 2.15 13.22
N ALA A 212 15.58 2.31 13.21
CA ALA A 212 14.67 1.19 13.35
C ALA A 212 13.26 1.40 12.76
N VAL A 213 12.62 0.29 12.41
CA VAL A 213 11.19 0.19 12.10
C VAL A 213 10.55 -0.82 13.06
N THR A 214 9.56 -0.36 13.82
CA THR A 214 8.64 -1.26 14.54
C THR A 214 7.46 -1.57 13.65
N ASN A 215 7.28 -2.83 13.25
CA ASN A 215 6.17 -3.25 12.41
C ASN A 215 5.14 -4.07 13.21
N GLY A 216 3.99 -3.45 13.49
CA GLY A 216 2.81 -4.12 13.99
C GLY A 216 1.83 -4.30 12.85
N ILE A 217 1.85 -5.45 12.20
CA ILE A 217 1.01 -5.73 11.02
C ILE A 217 -0.47 -5.89 11.41
N ASN A 218 -1.39 -5.82 10.45
CA ASN A 218 -2.75 -6.27 10.71
C ASN A 218 -2.76 -7.71 11.23
N TRP A 219 -3.53 -7.99 12.27
CA TRP A 219 -3.63 -9.31 12.92
C TRP A 219 -4.09 -10.42 11.95
N ALA A 220 -4.77 -10.06 10.86
CA ALA A 220 -5.19 -10.96 9.81
C ALA A 220 -4.07 -11.36 8.84
N CYS A 221 -2.93 -10.68 8.87
CA CYS A 221 -1.85 -10.89 7.90
C CYS A 221 -0.76 -11.81 8.47
N PRO A 222 -0.05 -12.55 7.60
CA PRO A 222 1.14 -13.28 8.01
C PRO A 222 2.31 -12.29 8.12
N SER A 223 3.14 -12.44 9.15
CA SER A 223 4.42 -11.73 9.20
C SER A 223 5.42 -12.36 8.23
N VAL A 224 6.29 -11.53 7.66
CA VAL A 224 7.46 -11.98 6.89
C VAL A 224 8.26 -13.02 7.68
N ASP A 225 8.71 -14.05 6.98
CA ASP A 225 9.59 -15.06 7.55
C ASP A 225 11.01 -14.50 7.66
N LEU A 226 11.43 -14.24 8.91
CA LEU A 226 12.78 -13.79 9.25
C LEU A 226 13.77 -14.97 9.39
N GLY A 227 13.36 -16.19 9.05
CA GLY A 227 14.13 -17.44 9.18
C GLY A 227 13.78 -18.25 10.43
N SER A 228 12.99 -17.69 11.35
CA SER A 228 12.44 -18.40 12.51
C SER A 228 11.17 -17.69 13.03
N PRO A 229 10.14 -18.45 13.46
CA PRO A 229 8.94 -17.87 14.07
C PRO A 229 9.26 -17.07 15.34
N ASP A 230 10.22 -17.53 16.15
CA ASP A 230 10.60 -16.90 17.44
C ASP A 230 11.43 -15.62 17.27
N LEU A 231 11.98 -15.40 16.06
CA LEU A 231 12.84 -14.26 15.82
C LEU A 231 12.02 -12.97 15.67
N LYS A 232 12.09 -12.11 16.70
CA LYS A 232 11.37 -10.83 16.74
C LYS A 232 12.19 -9.64 16.23
N PHE A 233 13.51 -9.73 16.21
CA PHE A 233 14.43 -8.66 15.82
C PHE A 233 15.42 -9.14 14.76
N VAL A 234 15.68 -8.28 13.78
CA VAL A 234 16.78 -8.44 12.83
C VAL A 234 17.47 -7.10 12.59
N ARG A 235 18.76 -7.17 12.27
CA ARG A 235 19.47 -6.10 11.57
C ARG A 235 19.18 -6.27 10.09
N TRP A 236 18.22 -5.49 9.60
CA TRP A 236 17.83 -5.54 8.20
C TRP A 236 18.82 -4.73 7.40
N ARG A 237 19.61 -5.42 6.59
CA ARG A 237 20.76 -4.88 5.89
C ARG A 237 20.51 -4.87 4.39
N SER A 238 20.75 -3.73 3.76
CA SER A 238 20.81 -3.61 2.31
C SER A 238 22.03 -4.38 1.79
N PRO A 239 21.86 -5.40 0.93
CA PRO A 239 23.01 -6.11 0.36
C PRO A 239 23.84 -5.22 -0.56
N ASP A 240 23.23 -4.17 -1.15
CA ASP A 240 23.85 -3.32 -2.16
C ASP A 240 24.82 -2.30 -1.54
N THR A 241 24.48 -1.76 -0.37
CA THR A 241 25.23 -0.67 0.28
C THR A 241 25.82 -1.04 1.63
N GLY A 242 25.38 -2.16 2.23
CA GLY A 242 25.77 -2.57 3.57
C GLY A 242 25.15 -1.74 4.71
N ASN A 243 24.38 -0.68 4.41
CA ASN A 243 23.62 0.04 5.43
C ASN A 243 22.59 -0.88 6.06
N GLU A 244 22.25 -0.59 7.31
CA GLU A 244 21.29 -1.39 8.05
C GLU A 244 20.46 -0.53 8.99
N ILE A 245 19.24 -0.99 9.23
CA ILE A 245 18.36 -0.54 10.30
C ILE A 245 17.89 -1.77 11.09
N PHE A 246 17.42 -1.58 12.30
CA PHE A 246 16.72 -2.65 13.00
C PHE A 246 15.29 -2.77 12.48
N TYR A 247 14.84 -3.99 12.30
CA TYR A 247 13.43 -4.30 12.04
C TYR A 247 12.95 -5.21 13.16
N ASN A 248 11.80 -4.88 13.74
CA ASN A 248 11.09 -5.81 14.60
C ASN A 248 9.67 -6.08 14.11
N LYS A 249 9.27 -7.34 14.20
CA LYS A 249 7.86 -7.75 14.06
C LYS A 249 7.22 -7.76 15.46
N ILE A 250 6.07 -7.12 15.62
CA ILE A 250 5.29 -7.19 16.86
C ILE A 250 4.44 -8.46 16.81
N PRO A 251 4.59 -9.40 17.76
CA PRO A 251 3.76 -10.60 17.80
C PRO A 251 2.28 -10.25 18.00
N GLY A 252 1.38 -10.97 17.34
CA GLY A 252 -0.07 -10.71 17.42
C GLY A 252 -0.60 -9.62 16.49
N GLY A 253 0.30 -8.88 15.81
CA GLY A 253 -0.05 -7.75 14.95
C GLY A 253 0.23 -6.40 15.61
N TYR A 254 -0.40 -5.31 15.15
CA TYR A 254 -0.40 -4.10 15.95
C TYR A 254 -1.17 -4.35 17.25
N PRO A 255 -0.75 -3.74 18.37
CA PRO A 255 -1.31 -4.08 19.67
C PRO A 255 -2.81 -3.73 19.73
N GLY A 256 -3.62 -4.63 20.28
CA GLY A 256 -5.03 -4.34 20.56
C GLY A 256 -5.20 -3.34 21.70
N ASN A 257 -6.45 -2.99 22.04
CA ASN A 257 -6.74 -2.15 23.20
C ASN A 257 -6.22 -2.79 24.50
N PRO A 258 -5.70 -2.00 25.46
CA PRO A 258 -5.53 -2.45 26.84
C PRO A 258 -6.79 -3.12 27.35
N GLY A 259 -6.61 -4.23 28.05
CA GLY A 259 -7.73 -4.90 28.67
C GLY A 259 -8.13 -4.26 30.01
N PRO A 260 -9.27 -4.69 30.58
CA PRO A 260 -9.92 -3.97 31.67
C PRO A 260 -9.22 -4.13 33.03
N ASP A 261 -8.42 -5.19 33.23
CA ASP A 261 -7.82 -5.51 34.52
C ASP A 261 -6.60 -6.45 34.37
N PRO A 262 -5.80 -6.68 35.43
CA PRO A 262 -4.60 -7.49 35.36
C PRO A 262 -4.79 -8.95 34.92
N ASN A 263 -5.97 -9.55 35.13
CA ASN A 263 -6.26 -10.92 34.69
C ASN A 263 -6.67 -10.96 33.21
N HIS A 264 -7.07 -9.81 32.66
CA HIS A 264 -7.48 -9.63 31.29
C HIS A 264 -6.67 -8.49 30.67
N PRO A 265 -5.35 -8.66 30.43
CA PRO A 265 -4.47 -7.55 30.05
C PRO A 265 -4.69 -7.01 28.63
N GLY A 266 -5.40 -7.75 27.76
CA GLY A 266 -5.66 -7.34 26.37
C GLY A 266 -4.36 -7.09 25.60
N GLY A 267 -4.26 -5.96 24.91
CA GLY A 267 -3.06 -5.55 24.16
C GLY A 267 -1.81 -5.32 25.03
N LEU A 268 -1.94 -5.28 26.36
CA LEU A 268 -0.82 -5.18 27.31
C LEU A 268 -0.31 -6.54 27.81
N ASP A 269 -0.85 -7.65 27.30
CA ASP A 269 -0.33 -8.98 27.56
C ASP A 269 1.15 -9.10 27.15
N PHE A 270 1.94 -9.88 27.90
CA PHE A 270 3.35 -10.11 27.61
C PHE A 270 3.62 -10.54 26.16
N SER A 271 2.72 -11.34 25.57
CA SER A 271 2.85 -11.80 24.19
C SER A 271 2.86 -10.66 23.16
N ASN A 272 2.22 -9.52 23.48
CA ASN A 272 2.14 -8.32 22.64
C ASN A 272 3.26 -7.31 22.94
N CYS A 273 4.10 -7.57 23.94
CA CYS A 273 5.22 -6.74 24.32
C CYS A 273 6.56 -7.25 23.74
N LEU A 274 7.56 -6.38 23.71
CA LEU A 274 8.83 -6.60 23.04
C LEU A 274 10.02 -6.40 24.00
N GLN A 275 10.61 -7.50 24.44
CA GLN A 275 11.79 -7.48 25.31
C GLN A 275 13.03 -7.09 24.52
N ALA A 276 13.81 -6.13 25.00
CA ALA A 276 15.04 -5.75 24.33
C ALA A 276 16.07 -6.90 24.40
N PRO A 277 16.78 -7.20 23.30
CA PRO A 277 17.75 -8.31 23.28
C PRO A 277 18.81 -8.17 24.38
N GLY A 278 19.04 -9.24 25.13
CA GLY A 278 20.07 -9.29 26.18
C GLY A 278 19.75 -8.50 27.46
N THR A 279 18.53 -8.00 27.64
CA THR A 279 18.14 -7.23 28.84
C THR A 279 16.87 -7.79 29.49
N THR A 280 16.54 -7.29 30.68
CA THR A 280 15.27 -7.53 31.38
C THR A 280 14.30 -6.34 31.24
N GLU A 281 14.50 -5.52 30.20
CA GLU A 281 13.67 -4.34 29.91
C GLU A 281 12.76 -4.64 28.71
N ILE A 282 11.48 -4.24 28.81
CA ILE A 282 10.45 -4.57 27.83
C ILE A 282 9.70 -3.33 27.35
N GLN A 283 9.37 -3.26 26.06
CA GLN A 283 8.44 -2.28 25.51
C GLN A 283 7.04 -2.85 25.45
N CYS A 284 6.07 -2.13 26.01
CA CYS A 284 4.65 -2.42 25.89
C CYS A 284 3.92 -1.22 25.31
N TRP A 285 2.79 -1.48 24.64
CA TRP A 285 2.00 -0.46 23.96
C TRP A 285 0.61 -0.37 24.59
N ALA A 286 0.34 0.74 25.28
CA ALA A 286 -1.02 1.15 25.62
C ALA A 286 -1.67 1.74 24.35
N PHE A 287 -2.02 0.85 23.43
CA PHE A 287 -2.47 1.19 22.09
C PHE A 287 -3.99 1.27 22.02
N ARG A 288 -4.56 2.33 21.46
CA ARG A 288 -6.01 2.42 21.22
C ARG A 288 -6.32 2.17 19.74
N SER A 289 -7.45 1.54 19.44
CA SER A 289 -7.84 1.15 18.07
C SER A 289 -7.97 2.34 17.09
N ASP A 290 -8.20 2.01 15.83
CA ASP A 290 -8.45 2.89 14.67
C ASP A 290 -9.17 4.19 15.05
N ASN A 291 -8.49 5.31 14.79
CA ASN A 291 -8.99 6.67 14.98
C ASN A 291 -9.58 7.01 16.35
N SER A 292 -9.31 6.22 17.40
CA SER A 292 -9.89 6.45 18.73
C SER A 292 -9.26 7.61 19.52
N GLY A 293 -8.03 8.03 19.15
CA GLY A 293 -7.27 9.10 19.79
C GLY A 293 -6.52 8.69 21.08
N PRO A 294 -5.97 9.65 21.85
CA PRO A 294 -5.31 9.36 23.14
C PRO A 294 -6.31 8.88 24.20
N PRO A 295 -5.84 8.34 25.34
CA PRO A 295 -6.70 7.98 26.46
C PRO A 295 -7.76 9.04 26.78
N VAL A 296 -8.97 8.59 27.15
CA VAL A 296 -10.13 9.44 27.39
C VAL A 296 -9.91 10.38 28.58
N ASP A 297 -9.21 9.90 29.60
CA ASP A 297 -8.82 10.66 30.80
C ASP A 297 -7.56 10.06 31.47
N TYR A 298 -7.14 10.66 32.59
CA TYR A 298 -6.01 10.16 33.37
C TYR A 298 -6.30 8.81 34.05
N LYS A 299 -7.56 8.43 34.27
CA LYS A 299 -7.92 7.15 34.92
C LYS A 299 -7.67 5.98 33.99
N GLU A 300 -7.95 6.14 32.69
CA GLU A 300 -7.56 5.13 31.69
C GLU A 300 -6.05 4.90 31.70
N VAL A 301 -5.24 5.98 31.85
CA VAL A 301 -3.79 5.84 32.00
C VAL A 301 -3.45 5.03 33.24
N LEU A 302 -3.99 5.37 34.41
CA LEU A 302 -3.73 4.64 35.66
C LEU A 302 -4.14 3.16 35.55
N SER A 303 -5.27 2.86 34.91
CA SER A 303 -5.71 1.49 34.65
C SER A 303 -4.68 0.69 33.86
N ASN A 304 -4.08 1.30 32.82
CA ASN A 304 -3.03 0.64 32.04
C ASN A 304 -1.79 0.33 32.89
N TYR A 305 -1.42 1.22 33.83
CA TYR A 305 -0.33 0.95 34.78
C TYR A 305 -0.69 -0.20 35.74
N GLU A 306 -1.92 -0.27 36.24
CA GLU A 306 -2.36 -1.37 37.11
C GLU A 306 -2.31 -2.73 36.40
N VAL A 307 -2.77 -2.79 35.15
CA VAL A 307 -2.65 -3.99 34.31
C VAL A 307 -1.19 -4.45 34.25
N LEU A 308 -0.27 -3.52 33.94
CA LEU A 308 1.15 -3.82 33.82
C LEU A 308 1.81 -4.16 35.15
N ARG A 309 1.36 -3.62 36.29
CA ARG A 309 1.83 -4.03 37.62
C ARG A 309 1.51 -5.50 37.91
N GLY A 310 0.36 -5.98 37.45
CA GLY A 310 0.02 -7.39 37.56
C GLY A 310 0.84 -8.27 36.61
N GLN A 311 1.11 -7.80 35.39
CA GLN A 311 1.98 -8.51 34.45
C GLN A 311 3.45 -8.55 34.92
N TYR A 312 3.94 -7.46 35.54
CA TYR A 312 5.35 -7.24 35.84
C TYR A 312 5.55 -6.72 37.29
N PRO A 313 5.34 -7.57 38.32
CA PRO A 313 5.25 -7.14 39.72
C PRO A 313 6.53 -6.51 40.29
N ASN A 314 7.70 -6.80 39.69
CA ASN A 314 8.99 -6.27 40.12
C ASN A 314 9.51 -5.12 39.25
N ALA A 315 8.77 -4.75 38.19
CA ALA A 315 9.27 -3.80 37.20
C ALA A 315 8.99 -2.34 37.57
N ALA A 316 9.94 -1.47 37.27
CA ALA A 316 9.68 -0.04 37.19
C ALA A 316 8.93 0.27 35.89
N ILE A 317 7.70 0.77 35.98
CA ILE A 317 6.86 1.09 34.81
C ILE A 317 6.87 2.61 34.61
N SER A 318 7.12 3.07 33.39
CA SER A 318 7.09 4.50 33.06
C SER A 318 6.73 4.75 31.61
N ALA A 319 6.11 5.91 31.33
CA ALA A 319 5.93 6.38 29.97
C ALA A 319 7.31 6.59 29.32
N SER A 320 7.45 6.09 28.10
CA SER A 320 8.74 6.06 27.41
C SER A 320 8.71 6.67 26.02
N THR A 321 9.86 6.65 25.37
CA THR A 321 10.04 7.13 24.00
C THR A 321 10.67 6.03 23.16
N MET A 322 10.47 6.10 21.84
CA MET A 322 11.13 5.20 20.89
C MET A 322 12.65 5.27 21.03
N GLU A 323 13.20 6.48 21.22
CA GLU A 323 14.65 6.69 21.43
C GLU A 323 15.18 5.92 22.64
N LYS A 324 14.48 5.95 23.78
CA LYS A 324 14.90 5.24 25.01
C LYS A 324 14.97 3.73 24.80
N PHE A 325 13.94 3.15 24.18
CA PHE A 325 13.91 1.70 23.95
C PHE A 325 14.95 1.26 22.93
N TRP A 326 15.05 1.95 21.78
CA TRP A 326 15.99 1.58 20.73
C TRP A 326 17.46 1.79 21.11
N SER A 327 17.75 2.66 22.08
CA SER A 327 19.09 2.77 22.67
C SER A 327 19.54 1.45 23.32
N LEU A 328 18.61 0.69 23.93
CA LEU A 328 18.91 -0.61 24.56
C LEU A 328 19.22 -1.68 23.51
N VAL A 329 18.44 -1.70 22.42
CA VAL A 329 18.65 -2.66 21.32
C VAL A 329 19.96 -2.35 20.61
N LEU A 330 20.25 -1.08 20.35
CA LEU A 330 21.50 -0.64 19.73
C LEU A 330 22.72 -1.01 20.59
N ALA A 331 22.63 -0.90 21.91
CA ALA A 331 23.69 -1.33 22.83
C ALA A 331 23.97 -2.85 22.77
N ASN A 332 22.99 -3.65 22.34
CA ASN A 332 23.08 -5.10 22.18
C ASN A 332 23.06 -5.54 20.71
N ARG A 333 23.46 -4.65 19.79
CA ARG A 333 23.40 -4.84 18.34
C ARG A 333 23.92 -6.19 17.86
N ASP A 334 25.06 -6.64 18.40
CA ASP A 334 25.75 -7.83 17.91
C ASP A 334 25.04 -9.14 18.30
N SER A 335 24.10 -9.09 19.25
CA SER A 335 23.21 -10.21 19.57
C SER A 335 22.05 -10.38 18.57
N VAL A 336 21.81 -9.38 17.71
CA VAL A 336 20.71 -9.37 16.76
C VAL A 336 21.18 -9.91 15.40
N PRO A 337 20.51 -10.95 14.84
CA PRO A 337 20.92 -11.55 13.56
C PRO A 337 20.67 -10.63 12.37
N VAL A 338 21.40 -10.88 11.28
CA VAL A 338 21.27 -10.12 10.03
C VAL A 338 20.19 -10.74 9.14
N PHE A 339 19.40 -9.90 8.50
CA PHE A 339 18.43 -10.28 7.47
C PHE A 339 18.65 -9.38 6.24
N THR A 340 18.63 -9.95 5.03
CA THR A 340 18.96 -9.23 3.78
C THR A 340 17.90 -9.37 2.68
N LYS A 341 16.90 -10.23 2.88
CA LYS A 341 15.86 -10.48 1.89
C LYS A 341 14.88 -9.31 1.79
N GLU A 342 14.18 -9.25 0.66
CA GLU A 342 13.06 -8.33 0.48
C GLU A 342 11.86 -8.82 1.30
N ASN A 343 11.27 -7.92 2.08
CA ASN A 343 9.99 -8.16 2.77
C ASN A 343 8.84 -7.76 1.83
N GLY A 344 8.79 -6.48 1.48
CA GLY A 344 7.73 -5.89 0.67
C GLY A 344 6.41 -5.76 1.45
N ASP A 345 5.40 -5.21 0.79
CA ASP A 345 4.03 -5.06 1.34
C ASP A 345 3.05 -5.98 0.59
N THR A 346 2.23 -6.74 1.31
CA THR A 346 1.30 -7.73 0.75
C THR A 346 -0.13 -7.20 0.54
N TRP A 347 -0.36 -5.90 0.71
CA TRP A 347 -1.64 -5.21 0.47
C TRP A 347 -1.67 -4.31 -0.78
N LEU A 348 -0.68 -4.44 -1.65
CA LEU A 348 -0.44 -3.55 -2.78
C LEU A 348 -1.52 -3.58 -3.87
N GLN A 349 -2.37 -4.60 -3.95
CA GLN A 349 -3.52 -4.62 -4.87
C GLN A 349 -4.43 -3.41 -4.70
N GLY A 350 -4.60 -2.95 -3.45
CA GLY A 350 -5.51 -1.87 -3.12
C GLY A 350 -5.10 -0.55 -3.75
N ASP A 351 -3.80 -0.26 -3.83
CA ASP A 351 -3.32 1.03 -4.32
C ASP A 351 -3.52 1.20 -5.82
N GLN A 352 -3.55 0.09 -6.56
CA GLN A 352 -3.79 0.06 -8.00
C GLN A 352 -5.28 -0.17 -8.36
N ALA A 353 -6.17 -0.21 -7.36
CA ALA A 353 -7.61 -0.34 -7.60
C ALA A 353 -8.23 0.91 -8.24
N ASP A 354 -7.57 2.07 -8.12
CA ASP A 354 -7.90 3.32 -8.83
C ASP A 354 -6.81 3.68 -9.86
N PHE A 355 -7.03 3.28 -11.12
CA PHE A 355 -6.08 3.55 -12.21
C PHE A 355 -5.80 5.05 -12.40
N HIS A 356 -6.82 5.90 -12.42
CA HIS A 356 -6.62 7.33 -12.69
C HIS A 356 -5.92 8.05 -11.54
N ARG A 357 -6.19 7.67 -10.27
CA ARG A 357 -5.42 8.17 -9.12
C ARG A 357 -3.95 7.79 -9.27
N MET A 358 -3.64 6.51 -9.55
CA MET A 358 -2.27 6.07 -9.65
C MET A 358 -1.53 6.71 -10.84
N ALA A 359 -2.18 6.81 -12.01
CA ALA A 359 -1.60 7.46 -13.18
C ALA A 359 -1.26 8.94 -12.90
N ARG A 360 -2.18 9.66 -12.24
CA ARG A 360 -1.97 11.04 -11.81
C ARG A 360 -0.85 11.16 -10.78
N TYR A 361 -0.82 10.27 -9.80
CA TYR A 361 0.21 10.25 -8.76
C TYR A 361 1.61 10.00 -9.34
N ARG A 362 1.74 9.03 -10.26
CA ARG A 362 2.99 8.75 -10.98
C ARG A 362 3.45 9.91 -11.86
N ALA A 363 2.51 10.64 -12.48
CA ALA A 363 2.83 11.84 -13.24
C ALA A 363 3.38 12.97 -12.35
N ILE A 364 2.77 13.20 -11.18
CA ILE A 364 3.28 14.15 -10.19
C ILE A 364 4.66 13.70 -9.68
N ALA A 365 4.85 12.40 -9.42
CA ALA A 365 6.14 11.84 -9.00
C ALA A 365 7.26 12.09 -10.03
N ARG A 366 6.99 11.84 -11.32
CA ARG A 366 7.94 12.14 -12.41
C ARG A 366 8.28 13.61 -12.51
N ALA A 367 7.27 14.47 -12.39
CA ALA A 367 7.46 15.91 -12.41
C ALA A 367 8.34 16.39 -11.24
N LEU A 368 8.10 15.86 -10.04
CA LEU A 368 8.90 16.14 -8.86
C LEU A 368 10.35 15.69 -9.06
N ASP A 369 10.56 14.43 -9.47
CA ASP A 369 11.89 13.86 -9.67
C ASP A 369 12.68 14.63 -10.75
N THR A 370 12.02 15.02 -11.84
CA THR A 370 12.62 15.83 -12.89
C THR A 370 12.98 17.23 -12.38
N CYS A 371 12.07 17.88 -11.65
CA CYS A 371 12.32 19.23 -11.12
C CYS A 371 13.47 19.25 -10.11
N VAL A 372 13.54 18.26 -9.22
CA VAL A 372 14.62 18.11 -8.23
C VAL A 372 15.94 17.80 -8.92
N SER A 373 15.96 16.83 -9.86
CA SER A 373 17.17 16.44 -10.58
C SER A 373 17.73 17.57 -11.45
N ALA A 374 16.87 18.44 -11.98
CA ALA A 374 17.27 19.65 -12.71
C ALA A 374 17.77 20.78 -11.80
N GLY A 375 17.75 20.62 -10.47
CA GLY A 375 18.08 21.66 -9.51
C GLY A 375 17.06 22.80 -9.44
N ALA A 376 15.88 22.64 -10.06
CA ALA A 376 14.84 23.65 -10.12
C ALA A 376 13.95 23.66 -8.87
N CYS A 377 13.82 22.52 -8.19
CA CYS A 377 13.07 22.33 -6.94
C CYS A 377 13.99 21.85 -5.81
N GLN A 378 13.69 22.24 -4.58
CA GLN A 378 14.35 21.74 -3.37
C GLN A 378 13.26 21.29 -2.39
N LEU A 379 13.28 20.02 -1.96
CA LEU A 379 12.19 19.46 -1.14
C LEU A 379 11.96 20.21 0.18
N GLU A 380 13.04 20.68 0.79
CA GLU A 380 13.03 21.35 2.10
C GLU A 380 12.69 22.85 2.01
N SER A 381 12.42 23.40 0.83
CA SER A 381 12.11 24.82 0.69
C SER A 381 10.74 25.16 1.30
N PRO A 382 10.56 26.35 1.91
CA PRO A 382 9.30 26.71 2.56
C PRO A 382 8.07 26.66 1.64
N ASP A 383 8.24 26.99 0.35
CA ASP A 383 7.18 26.96 -0.65
C ASP A 383 6.80 25.53 -1.11
N MET A 384 7.59 24.51 -0.74
CA MET A 384 7.29 23.10 -1.01
C MET A 384 6.51 22.42 0.13
N ILE A 385 6.40 23.04 1.31
CA ILE A 385 5.83 22.40 2.50
C ILE A 385 4.37 21.98 2.27
N MET A 386 3.54 22.86 1.69
CA MET A 386 2.12 22.56 1.48
C MET A 386 1.91 21.50 0.40
N PHE A 387 2.67 21.56 -0.71
CA PHE A 387 2.72 20.48 -1.71
C PHE A 387 3.07 19.14 -1.05
N SER A 388 4.16 19.13 -0.26
CA SER A 388 4.70 17.94 0.41
C SER A 388 3.69 17.33 1.37
N ARG A 389 2.96 18.17 2.11
CA ARG A 389 1.91 17.72 3.04
C ARG A 389 0.78 17.00 2.31
N TRP A 390 0.29 17.55 1.21
CA TRP A 390 -0.81 16.93 0.46
C TRP A 390 -0.39 15.67 -0.30
N ILE A 391 0.77 15.69 -0.94
CA ILE A 391 1.24 14.55 -1.74
C ILE A 391 1.62 13.35 -0.85
N ALA A 392 2.08 13.59 0.39
CA ALA A 392 2.41 12.52 1.33
C ALA A 392 1.22 11.63 1.70
N LYS A 393 -0.02 12.16 1.68
CA LYS A 393 -1.24 11.39 1.97
C LYS A 393 -1.49 10.29 0.94
N ALA A 394 -0.97 10.40 -0.28
CA ALA A 394 -1.18 9.41 -1.32
C ALA A 394 -0.60 8.02 -0.98
N ALA A 395 0.40 7.94 -0.09
CA ALA A 395 1.02 6.70 0.35
C ALA A 395 0.52 6.21 1.72
N GLU A 396 -0.45 6.89 2.33
CA GLU A 396 -1.11 6.38 3.55
C GLU A 396 -2.13 5.31 3.16
N HIS A 397 -2.18 4.23 3.94
CA HIS A 397 -2.83 2.97 3.56
C HIS A 397 -4.37 2.98 3.50
N THR A 398 -5.04 4.07 3.87
CA THR A 398 -6.51 4.18 3.85
C THR A 398 -7.00 4.98 2.64
N TYR A 399 -7.78 4.33 1.77
CA TYR A 399 -8.18 4.85 0.46
C TYR A 399 -9.69 5.14 0.36
N GLY A 400 -10.45 4.90 1.43
CA GLY A 400 -11.90 4.97 1.40
C GLY A 400 -12.52 4.29 2.61
N LEU A 401 -13.85 4.17 2.58
CA LEU A 401 -14.64 3.62 3.68
C LEU A 401 -14.42 2.12 3.90
N ASN A 402 -14.85 1.62 5.05
CA ASN A 402 -14.68 0.24 5.48
C ASN A 402 -15.55 -0.80 4.74
N GLY A 403 -16.46 -0.36 3.87
CA GLY A 403 -17.33 -1.24 3.08
C GLY A 403 -18.61 -0.55 2.63
N VAL A 404 -19.37 -1.23 1.76
CA VAL A 404 -20.76 -0.83 1.42
C VAL A 404 -21.82 -1.71 2.07
N TRP A 405 -21.43 -2.81 2.73
CA TRP A 405 -22.31 -3.71 3.47
C TRP A 405 -23.49 -4.29 2.65
N ASP A 406 -23.31 -4.41 1.33
CA ASP A 406 -24.25 -5.09 0.44
C ASP A 406 -23.64 -6.41 -0.03
N TYR A 407 -24.30 -7.53 0.27
CA TYR A 407 -23.83 -8.88 -0.09
C TYR A 407 -24.79 -9.61 -1.02
N VAL A 408 -25.56 -8.86 -1.83
CA VAL A 408 -26.64 -9.41 -2.66
C VAL A 408 -26.52 -8.96 -4.10
N HIS A 409 -26.42 -7.66 -4.35
CA HIS A 409 -26.55 -7.09 -5.69
C HIS A 409 -25.23 -7.15 -6.47
N TYR A 410 -24.73 -8.35 -6.77
CA TYR A 410 -23.42 -8.55 -7.39
C TYR A 410 -23.43 -8.55 -8.92
N SER A 411 -24.50 -9.07 -9.55
CA SER A 411 -24.58 -9.06 -11.01
C SER A 411 -24.59 -7.62 -11.50
N ASN A 412 -24.03 -7.33 -12.68
CA ASN A 412 -24.01 -5.96 -13.20
C ASN A 412 -25.42 -5.34 -13.24
N LEU A 413 -26.44 -6.12 -13.64
CA LEU A 413 -27.83 -5.67 -13.69
C LEU A 413 -28.36 -5.27 -12.32
N ASP A 414 -28.17 -6.13 -11.31
CA ASP A 414 -28.63 -5.87 -9.94
C ASP A 414 -27.86 -4.71 -9.32
N PHE A 415 -26.55 -4.68 -9.51
CA PHE A 415 -25.67 -3.62 -9.05
C PHE A 415 -26.12 -2.24 -9.57
N TYR A 416 -26.46 -2.12 -10.85
CA TYR A 416 -26.91 -0.85 -11.43
C TYR A 416 -28.21 -0.32 -10.80
N SER A 417 -29.05 -1.21 -10.26
CA SER A 417 -30.29 -0.81 -9.58
C SER A 417 -30.03 -0.18 -8.21
N VAL A 418 -28.88 -0.45 -7.58
CA VAL A 418 -28.55 0.00 -6.22
C VAL A 418 -27.35 0.95 -6.14
N MET A 419 -26.56 1.10 -7.21
CA MET A 419 -25.34 1.92 -7.19
C MET A 419 -25.56 3.41 -6.86
N GLN A 420 -26.81 3.87 -6.86
CA GLN A 420 -27.21 5.23 -6.48
C GLN A 420 -27.65 5.34 -5.01
N ASN A 421 -27.68 4.24 -4.25
CA ASN A 421 -27.98 4.24 -2.82
C ASN A 421 -26.83 4.88 -2.03
N ASP A 422 -27.15 5.37 -0.82
CA ASP A 422 -26.23 6.18 -0.02
C ASP A 422 -24.93 5.46 0.33
N ASN A 423 -24.98 4.17 0.69
CA ASN A 423 -23.79 3.36 0.95
C ASN A 423 -22.81 3.35 -0.24
N PHE A 424 -23.32 3.14 -1.46
CA PHE A 424 -22.48 3.15 -2.67
C PHE A 424 -21.98 4.56 -3.00
N ARG A 425 -22.84 5.58 -2.90
CA ARG A 425 -22.45 6.98 -3.12
C ARG A 425 -21.38 7.45 -2.14
N HIS A 426 -21.47 7.07 -0.87
CA HIS A 426 -20.46 7.36 0.14
C HIS A 426 -19.13 6.67 -0.19
N GLY A 427 -19.16 5.42 -0.68
CA GLY A 427 -17.99 4.74 -1.23
C GLY A 427 -17.30 5.56 -2.32
N VAL A 428 -18.07 5.98 -3.35
CA VAL A 428 -17.55 6.83 -4.44
C VAL A 428 -16.98 8.15 -3.91
N SER A 429 -17.69 8.83 -3.02
CA SER A 429 -17.21 10.08 -2.41
C SER A 429 -15.89 9.89 -1.68
N SER A 430 -15.70 8.78 -0.96
CA SER A 430 -14.45 8.50 -0.25
C SER A 430 -13.27 8.27 -1.20
N TRP A 431 -13.49 7.63 -2.36
CA TRP A 431 -12.44 7.43 -3.36
C TRP A 431 -12.12 8.73 -4.12
N LEU A 432 -13.13 9.55 -4.41
CA LEU A 432 -12.94 10.89 -4.98
C LEU A 432 -12.17 11.80 -4.02
N GLU A 433 -12.35 11.65 -2.70
CA GLU A 433 -11.54 12.34 -1.69
C GLU A 433 -10.04 12.04 -1.85
N GLN A 434 -9.68 10.78 -2.09
CA GLN A 434 -8.28 10.40 -2.31
C GLN A 434 -7.67 11.08 -3.54
N ARG A 435 -8.45 11.28 -4.61
CA ARG A 435 -8.02 12.05 -5.78
C ARG A 435 -7.93 13.54 -5.49
N GLN A 436 -8.77 14.07 -4.60
CA GLN A 436 -8.75 15.47 -4.18
C GLN A 436 -7.43 15.83 -3.49
N PHE A 437 -6.82 14.93 -2.71
CA PHE A 437 -5.48 15.14 -2.16
C PHE A 437 -4.42 15.39 -3.24
N LEU A 438 -4.48 14.67 -4.37
CA LEU A 438 -3.57 14.92 -5.50
C LEU A 438 -3.83 16.28 -6.15
N GLN A 439 -5.09 16.71 -6.22
CA GLN A 439 -5.43 18.06 -6.70
C GLN A 439 -4.90 19.14 -5.76
N LEU A 440 -5.09 18.99 -4.45
CA LEU A 440 -4.57 19.91 -3.44
C LEU A 440 -3.04 20.01 -3.50
N ALA A 441 -2.34 18.90 -3.76
CA ALA A 441 -0.91 18.92 -4.00
C ALA A 441 -0.57 19.76 -5.23
N VAL A 442 -1.24 19.53 -6.38
CA VAL A 442 -1.02 20.32 -7.60
C VAL A 442 -1.28 21.82 -7.37
N ASP A 443 -2.37 22.16 -6.69
CA ASP A 443 -2.74 23.55 -6.42
C ASP A 443 -1.74 24.24 -5.46
N ALA A 444 -1.11 23.46 -4.58
CA ALA A 444 -0.09 23.93 -3.65
C ALA A 444 1.34 23.91 -4.22
N ALA A 445 1.54 23.41 -5.45
CA ALA A 445 2.86 23.31 -6.05
C ALA A 445 3.43 24.70 -6.37
N PRO A 446 4.70 25.00 -6.02
CA PRO A 446 5.32 26.27 -6.40
C PRO A 446 5.42 26.38 -7.92
N PRO A 447 5.48 27.61 -8.49
CA PRO A 447 5.37 27.84 -9.94
C PRO A 447 6.31 26.99 -10.80
N LYS A 448 7.55 26.76 -10.33
CA LYS A 448 8.51 25.89 -11.02
C LYS A 448 7.99 24.46 -11.12
N LEU A 449 7.62 23.84 -9.99
CA LEU A 449 7.08 22.49 -9.95
C LEU A 449 5.77 22.37 -10.73
N ALA A 450 4.88 23.37 -10.61
CA ALA A 450 3.60 23.39 -11.31
C ALA A 450 3.77 23.23 -12.84
N SER A 451 4.80 23.83 -13.43
CA SER A 451 5.10 23.68 -14.86
C SER A 451 5.47 22.24 -15.26
N TYR A 452 6.31 21.57 -14.45
CA TYR A 452 6.66 20.16 -14.66
C TYR A 452 5.43 19.25 -14.47
N ILE A 453 4.61 19.52 -13.44
CA ILE A 453 3.38 18.77 -13.18
C ILE A 453 2.41 18.90 -14.37
N ALA A 454 2.19 20.12 -14.87
CA ALA A 454 1.30 20.36 -16.00
C ALA A 454 1.76 19.59 -17.25
N ALA A 455 3.06 19.55 -17.53
CA ALA A 455 3.62 18.80 -18.66
C ALA A 455 3.41 17.28 -18.53
N GLU A 456 3.55 16.73 -17.33
CA GLU A 456 3.35 15.29 -17.06
C GLU A 456 1.88 14.88 -17.01
N LEU A 457 1.00 15.79 -16.58
CA LEU A 457 -0.45 15.57 -16.52
C LEU A 457 -1.14 15.75 -17.87
N ALA A 458 -0.65 16.64 -18.73
CA ALA A 458 -1.31 16.95 -20.01
C ALA A 458 -1.63 15.71 -20.86
N PRO A 459 -0.71 14.72 -21.03
CA PRO A 459 -1.04 13.53 -21.81
C PRO A 459 -2.11 12.65 -21.15
N LEU A 460 -2.35 12.72 -19.84
CA LEU A 460 -3.40 11.90 -19.21
C LEU A 460 -4.81 12.25 -19.69
N ALA A 461 -4.99 13.44 -20.28
CA ALA A 461 -6.25 13.90 -20.84
C ALA A 461 -6.45 13.50 -22.32
N ASP A 462 -5.46 12.87 -22.95
CA ASP A 462 -5.59 12.44 -24.35
C ASP A 462 -6.76 11.46 -24.50
N GLU A 463 -7.55 11.67 -25.56
CA GLU A 463 -8.57 10.72 -25.99
C GLU A 463 -8.02 9.74 -27.01
N PHE A 464 -8.70 8.60 -27.17
CA PHE A 464 -8.28 7.59 -28.14
C PHE A 464 -8.29 8.21 -29.55
N PRO A 465 -7.14 8.27 -30.24
CA PRO A 465 -7.03 9.02 -31.50
C PRO A 465 -7.69 8.30 -32.68
N GLY A 466 -8.21 7.08 -32.47
CA GLY A 466 -8.63 6.21 -33.55
C GLY A 466 -7.46 5.72 -34.41
N VAL A 467 -7.81 5.08 -35.52
CA VAL A 467 -6.87 4.74 -36.59
C VAL A 467 -7.03 5.80 -37.67
N GLY A 468 -6.17 6.82 -37.64
CA GLY A 468 -6.23 7.94 -38.60
C GLY A 468 -5.95 7.52 -40.05
N ALA A 469 -6.20 8.42 -41.00
CA ALA A 469 -6.09 8.15 -42.45
C ALA A 469 -4.68 7.69 -42.92
N ASN A 470 -3.64 7.94 -42.13
CA ASN A 470 -2.26 7.52 -42.43
C ASN A 470 -1.96 6.07 -42.04
N PHE A 471 -2.90 5.38 -41.40
CA PHE A 471 -2.77 3.97 -41.08
C PHE A 471 -3.49 3.11 -42.12
N SER A 472 -2.80 2.08 -42.60
CA SER A 472 -3.37 1.08 -43.49
C SER A 472 -3.47 -0.27 -42.79
N ARG A 473 -4.61 -0.94 -42.94
CA ARG A 473 -4.80 -2.29 -42.39
C ARG A 473 -3.95 -3.28 -43.16
N LEU A 474 -3.20 -4.12 -42.44
CA LEU A 474 -2.44 -5.21 -43.03
C LEU A 474 -3.31 -6.46 -43.23
N ASN A 475 -2.95 -7.26 -44.23
CA ASN A 475 -3.60 -8.54 -44.50
C ASN A 475 -3.30 -9.56 -43.40
N ASP A 476 -4.20 -10.52 -43.20
CA ASP A 476 -4.07 -11.58 -42.19
C ASP A 476 -2.83 -12.47 -42.33
N THR A 477 -2.17 -12.48 -43.49
CA THR A 477 -0.87 -13.16 -43.68
C THR A 477 0.28 -12.49 -42.93
N ALA A 478 0.08 -11.30 -42.34
CA ALA A 478 1.08 -10.56 -41.58
C ALA A 478 1.40 -11.18 -40.21
N TRP A 479 0.46 -11.93 -39.61
CA TRP A 479 0.66 -12.56 -38.30
C TRP A 479 1.81 -13.56 -38.31
N GLY A 480 2.66 -13.51 -37.29
CA GLY A 480 3.81 -14.40 -37.13
C GLY A 480 4.95 -14.18 -38.13
N ARG A 481 4.86 -13.15 -39.00
CA ARG A 481 5.89 -12.83 -39.99
C ARG A 481 6.62 -11.53 -39.64
N PRO A 482 7.93 -11.41 -39.96
CA PRO A 482 8.64 -10.14 -39.85
C PRO A 482 8.02 -9.07 -40.75
N LEU A 483 7.71 -7.91 -40.17
CA LEU A 483 7.24 -6.70 -40.83
C LEU A 483 8.31 -5.61 -40.76
N THR A 484 8.41 -4.81 -41.81
CA THR A 484 9.28 -3.63 -41.83
C THR A 484 8.55 -2.47 -41.19
N ALA A 485 9.10 -1.98 -40.08
CA ALA A 485 8.59 -0.83 -39.35
C ALA A 485 9.16 0.50 -39.89
N GLY A 486 9.95 0.51 -40.96
CA GLY A 486 10.69 1.70 -41.41
C GLY A 486 12.07 1.79 -40.76
N GLY A 487 13.05 2.35 -41.48
CA GLY A 487 14.45 2.36 -41.02
C GLY A 487 14.98 0.94 -40.68
N PRO A 488 15.75 0.79 -39.58
CA PRO A 488 16.33 -0.49 -39.21
C PRO A 488 15.35 -1.40 -38.43
N TYR A 489 14.13 -0.96 -38.15
CA TYR A 489 13.24 -1.69 -37.27
C TYR A 489 12.55 -2.86 -37.98
N ARG A 490 12.51 -4.03 -37.33
CA ARG A 490 11.71 -5.19 -37.73
C ARG A 490 10.86 -5.66 -36.56
N VAL A 491 9.62 -6.06 -36.84
CA VAL A 491 8.65 -6.45 -35.81
C VAL A 491 7.93 -7.73 -36.20
N VAL A 492 7.55 -8.54 -35.22
CA VAL A 492 6.67 -9.70 -35.41
C VAL A 492 5.51 -9.56 -34.44
N PHE A 493 4.29 -9.50 -34.98
CA PHE A 493 3.08 -9.54 -34.17
C PHE A 493 2.49 -10.95 -34.13
N ASP A 494 1.99 -11.32 -32.95
CA ASP A 494 1.25 -12.56 -32.70
C ASP A 494 -0.16 -12.23 -32.20
N ARG A 495 -1.13 -13.10 -32.50
CA ARG A 495 -2.53 -12.86 -32.17
C ARG A 495 -2.80 -12.82 -30.66
N ARG A 496 -1.99 -13.49 -29.84
CA ARG A 496 -2.17 -13.51 -28.38
C ARG A 496 -1.13 -12.66 -27.66
N ALA A 497 0.13 -12.68 -28.13
CA ALA A 497 1.22 -11.97 -27.46
C ALA A 497 1.34 -10.48 -27.84
N GLY A 498 0.56 -10.00 -28.82
CA GLY A 498 0.75 -8.65 -29.36
C GLY A 498 2.09 -8.53 -30.07
N LEU A 499 2.96 -7.60 -29.67
CA LEU A 499 4.33 -7.54 -30.19
C LEU A 499 5.13 -8.71 -29.63
N ALA A 500 5.31 -9.78 -30.41
CA ALA A 500 6.03 -10.96 -29.98
C ALA A 500 7.54 -10.71 -29.89
N ARG A 501 8.11 -10.10 -30.93
CA ARG A 501 9.55 -9.81 -31.04
C ARG A 501 9.79 -8.54 -31.85
N PHE A 502 10.89 -7.85 -31.56
CA PHE A 502 11.35 -6.71 -32.35
C PHE A 502 12.87 -6.75 -32.55
N SER A 503 13.36 -6.00 -33.52
CA SER A 503 14.77 -5.82 -33.84
C SER A 503 15.00 -4.36 -34.22
N ILE A 504 16.15 -3.82 -33.82
CA ILE A 504 16.61 -2.45 -34.13
C ILE A 504 17.77 -2.43 -35.14
N ASP A 505 18.13 -3.59 -35.71
CA ASP A 505 19.32 -3.82 -36.54
C ASP A 505 18.97 -4.58 -37.83
N SER A 506 17.83 -4.26 -38.42
CA SER A 506 17.30 -4.85 -39.67
C SER A 506 17.10 -6.37 -39.60
N GLY A 507 16.86 -6.91 -38.41
CA GLY A 507 16.58 -8.32 -38.16
C GLY A 507 17.79 -9.18 -37.81
N ALA A 508 18.97 -8.58 -37.58
CA ALA A 508 20.16 -9.33 -37.19
C ALA A 508 20.04 -9.87 -35.75
N THR A 509 19.46 -9.09 -34.83
CA THR A 509 19.23 -9.47 -33.44
C THR A 509 17.76 -9.26 -33.07
N TRP A 510 17.13 -10.30 -32.51
CA TRP A 510 15.74 -10.26 -32.07
C TRP A 510 15.63 -10.20 -30.55
N HIS A 511 14.81 -9.27 -30.09
CA HIS A 511 14.50 -9.06 -28.68
C HIS A 511 13.04 -9.41 -28.41
N GLN A 512 12.76 -9.81 -27.17
CA GLN A 512 11.41 -10.09 -26.70
C GLN A 512 10.58 -8.80 -26.74
N GLY A 513 9.38 -8.85 -27.31
CA GLY A 513 8.44 -7.72 -27.24
C GLY A 513 7.59 -7.74 -25.97
N GLY A 514 6.38 -7.23 -26.05
CA GLY A 514 5.42 -7.19 -24.93
C GLY A 514 4.24 -6.30 -25.25
N GLY A 515 3.42 -6.01 -24.23
CA GLY A 515 2.21 -5.21 -24.39
C GLY A 515 0.94 -6.01 -24.64
N ALA A 516 0.92 -7.30 -24.28
CA ALA A 516 -0.27 -8.13 -24.40
C ALA A 516 -1.30 -7.79 -23.32
N PHE A 517 -2.57 -7.75 -23.68
CA PHE A 517 -3.67 -7.56 -22.73
C PHE A 517 -4.03 -8.87 -22.05
N VAL A 518 -4.20 -8.84 -20.72
CA VAL A 518 -4.62 -9.99 -19.92
C VAL A 518 -5.81 -9.59 -19.05
N TYR A 519 -6.92 -10.32 -19.15
CA TYR A 519 -8.10 -10.12 -18.32
C TYR A 519 -8.44 -11.38 -17.53
N ARG A 520 -8.65 -11.23 -16.23
CA ARG A 520 -9.02 -12.31 -15.32
C ARG A 520 -10.20 -11.90 -14.46
N THR A 521 -11.17 -12.80 -14.34
CA THR A 521 -12.23 -12.71 -13.33
C THR A 521 -11.96 -13.72 -12.22
N TYR A 522 -12.50 -13.45 -11.04
CA TYR A 522 -12.36 -14.28 -9.85
C TYR A 522 -13.74 -14.60 -9.27
N ASN A 523 -13.80 -15.61 -8.41
CA ASN A 523 -14.98 -15.91 -7.61
C ASN A 523 -14.60 -16.25 -6.16
N GLU A 524 -15.57 -16.64 -5.34
CA GLU A 524 -15.34 -16.90 -3.92
C GLU A 524 -14.32 -18.04 -3.65
N SER A 525 -14.03 -18.90 -4.63
CA SER A 525 -12.97 -19.92 -4.49
C SER A 525 -11.57 -19.30 -4.46
N ASP A 526 -11.33 -18.20 -5.17
CA ASP A 526 -10.07 -17.46 -5.12
C ASP A 526 -9.92 -16.76 -3.76
N THR A 527 -10.99 -16.15 -3.26
CA THR A 527 -11.01 -15.55 -1.93
C THR A 527 -10.80 -16.63 -0.85
N ALA A 528 -11.45 -17.78 -0.95
CA ALA A 528 -11.25 -18.88 -0.01
C ALA A 528 -9.81 -19.42 -0.04
N PHE A 529 -9.18 -19.49 -1.21
CA PHE A 529 -7.77 -19.81 -1.33
C PHE A 529 -6.90 -18.75 -0.67
N PHE A 530 -7.15 -17.46 -0.93
CA PHE A 530 -6.48 -16.35 -0.27
C PHE A 530 -6.61 -16.43 1.25
N LEU A 531 -7.82 -16.49 1.79
CA LEU A 531 -8.07 -16.55 3.23
C LEU A 531 -7.33 -17.74 3.87
N ARG A 532 -7.39 -18.93 3.25
CA ARG A 532 -6.75 -20.14 3.77
C ARG A 532 -5.22 -20.04 3.89
N TYR A 533 -4.56 -19.36 2.96
CA TYR A 533 -3.08 -19.34 2.89
C TYR A 533 -2.46 -18.01 3.33
N TYR A 534 -3.27 -16.98 3.46
CA TYR A 534 -2.83 -15.66 3.88
C TYR A 534 -3.20 -15.40 5.34
N THR A 535 -4.45 -15.69 5.73
CA THR A 535 -4.91 -15.29 7.05
C THR A 535 -4.43 -16.21 8.16
N ASN A 536 -4.12 -15.63 9.32
CA ASN A 536 -3.84 -16.42 10.51
C ASN A 536 -5.08 -17.27 10.88
N PRO A 537 -4.95 -18.41 11.58
CA PRO A 537 -6.08 -19.31 11.91
C PRO A 537 -7.26 -18.66 12.65
N ASN A 538 -7.10 -17.44 13.16
CA ASN A 538 -8.15 -16.64 13.79
C ASN A 538 -8.85 -15.65 12.81
N GLY A 539 -8.49 -15.69 11.53
CA GLY A 539 -8.87 -14.75 10.47
C GLY A 539 -10.11 -15.11 9.65
N ASP A 540 -10.85 -16.14 10.07
CA ASP A 540 -12.03 -16.67 9.34
C ASP A 540 -13.21 -15.68 9.22
N ASN A 541 -13.08 -14.45 9.70
CA ASN A 541 -14.12 -13.41 9.62
C ASN A 541 -13.56 -12.00 9.36
N THR A 542 -12.44 -11.91 8.65
CA THR A 542 -11.69 -10.66 8.39
C THR A 542 -12.38 -9.68 7.45
N GLY A 543 -13.53 -10.04 6.87
CA GLY A 543 -14.22 -9.20 5.90
C GLY A 543 -13.51 -9.14 4.54
N PHE A 544 -12.44 -9.91 4.31
CA PHE A 544 -11.72 -9.89 3.04
C PHE A 544 -12.44 -10.73 1.97
N GLY A 545 -13.01 -10.03 1.00
CA GLY A 545 -13.58 -10.62 -0.21
C GLY A 545 -15.06 -10.29 -0.40
N LYS A 546 -15.64 -10.80 -1.49
CA LYS A 546 -17.00 -10.48 -1.92
C LYS A 546 -17.97 -11.64 -1.63
N TYR A 547 -18.38 -11.74 -0.37
CA TYR A 547 -19.22 -12.81 0.17
C TYR A 547 -20.57 -12.95 -0.55
N ASN A 548 -21.03 -14.17 -0.75
CA ASN A 548 -22.25 -14.55 -1.46
C ASN A 548 -22.27 -14.16 -2.95
N SER A 549 -21.14 -13.73 -3.53
CA SER A 549 -21.10 -13.41 -4.96
C SER A 549 -21.37 -14.63 -5.84
N THR A 550 -20.95 -15.84 -5.43
CA THR A 550 -21.27 -17.09 -6.12
C THR A 550 -22.73 -17.45 -6.03
N GLN A 551 -23.37 -17.24 -4.87
CA GLN A 551 -24.80 -17.48 -4.71
C GLN A 551 -25.65 -16.52 -5.56
N ASN A 552 -25.29 -15.23 -5.61
CA ASN A 552 -26.14 -14.20 -6.20
C ASN A 552 -25.86 -13.90 -7.68
N ALA A 553 -24.62 -14.12 -8.16
CA ALA A 553 -24.22 -13.72 -9.52
C ALA A 553 -23.48 -14.80 -10.32
N HIS A 554 -23.14 -15.93 -9.68
CA HIS A 554 -22.44 -17.06 -10.31
C HIS A 554 -21.19 -16.67 -11.15
N PRO A 555 -20.26 -15.83 -10.62
CA PRO A 555 -19.07 -15.47 -11.35
C PRO A 555 -18.14 -16.68 -11.55
N VAL A 556 -17.40 -16.67 -12.65
CA VAL A 556 -16.39 -17.69 -12.97
C VAL A 556 -14.99 -17.15 -12.72
N SER A 557 -14.14 -17.99 -12.11
CA SER A 557 -12.71 -17.71 -12.00
C SER A 557 -11.98 -18.24 -13.23
N GLN A 558 -11.53 -17.35 -14.10
CA GLN A 558 -10.76 -17.73 -15.29
C GLN A 558 -10.00 -16.57 -15.90
N PHE A 559 -8.96 -16.91 -16.67
CA PHE A 559 -8.40 -16.02 -17.67
C PHE A 559 -9.29 -16.04 -18.91
N TRP A 560 -9.68 -14.86 -19.38
CA TRP A 560 -10.45 -14.72 -20.61
C TRP A 560 -9.49 -14.59 -21.80
N SER A 561 -9.84 -15.23 -22.91
CA SER A 561 -9.02 -15.14 -24.12
C SER A 561 -9.20 -13.78 -24.78
N VAL A 562 -8.06 -13.16 -25.10
CA VAL A 562 -7.97 -11.88 -25.81
C VAL A 562 -7.16 -12.12 -27.07
N SER A 563 -7.72 -11.78 -28.22
CA SER A 563 -7.06 -11.96 -29.52
C SER A 563 -6.96 -10.65 -30.28
N ALA A 564 -5.83 -10.48 -30.95
CA ALA A 564 -5.62 -9.39 -31.88
C ALA A 564 -6.43 -9.63 -33.16
N ALA A 565 -7.30 -8.67 -33.47
CA ALA A 565 -8.22 -8.71 -34.60
C ALA A 565 -7.62 -8.10 -35.88
N ALA A 566 -6.76 -7.08 -35.73
CA ALA A 566 -6.16 -6.37 -36.86
C ALA A 566 -4.84 -5.70 -36.50
N ILE A 567 -3.95 -5.61 -37.49
CA ILE A 567 -2.73 -4.78 -37.46
C ILE A 567 -2.91 -3.64 -38.45
N TYR A 568 -2.55 -2.45 -38.03
CA TYR A 568 -2.49 -1.27 -38.87
C TYR A 568 -1.07 -0.70 -38.85
N GLN A 569 -0.55 -0.36 -40.02
CA GLN A 569 0.78 0.23 -40.18
C GLN A 569 0.67 1.67 -40.65
N HIS A 570 1.42 2.56 -39.99
CA HIS A 570 1.51 3.97 -40.40
C HIS A 570 2.31 4.11 -41.70
N SER A 571 1.88 5.01 -42.59
CA SER A 571 2.45 5.19 -43.93
C SER A 571 3.87 5.79 -43.94
N SER A 572 4.18 6.68 -43.00
CA SER A 572 5.44 7.44 -42.96
C SER A 572 6.24 7.35 -41.66
N GLN A 573 5.71 6.70 -40.63
CA GLN A 573 6.34 6.62 -39.31
C GLN A 573 6.58 5.17 -38.94
N SER A 574 7.51 4.93 -38.03
CA SER A 574 7.76 3.61 -37.47
C SER A 574 6.74 3.21 -36.43
N ALA A 575 5.47 3.24 -36.80
CA ALA A 575 4.35 3.09 -35.89
C ALA A 575 3.32 2.05 -36.36
N PHE A 576 2.77 1.31 -35.39
CA PHE A 576 1.73 0.31 -35.60
C PHE A 576 0.60 0.52 -34.59
N ALA A 577 -0.63 0.28 -35.01
CA ALA A 577 -1.77 0.12 -34.11
C ALA A 577 -2.30 -1.31 -34.23
N VAL A 578 -2.52 -1.97 -33.10
CA VAL A 578 -3.06 -3.34 -33.05
C VAL A 578 -4.34 -3.31 -32.26
N GLN A 579 -5.43 -3.77 -32.87
CA GLN A 579 -6.72 -3.90 -32.21
C GLN A 579 -6.85 -5.27 -31.56
N PHE A 580 -7.31 -5.32 -30.32
CA PHE A 580 -7.63 -6.52 -29.57
C PHE A 580 -9.09 -6.53 -29.16
N LEU A 581 -9.68 -7.71 -29.19
CA LEU A 581 -11.05 -7.97 -28.76
C LEU A 581 -11.07 -9.15 -27.80
N MET A 582 -12.07 -9.17 -26.93
CA MET A 582 -12.39 -10.36 -26.14
C MET A 582 -12.96 -11.43 -27.07
N ASP A 583 -12.45 -12.67 -26.96
CA ASP A 583 -12.93 -13.77 -27.80
C ASP A 583 -14.37 -14.17 -27.43
N ASP A 584 -14.74 -14.00 -26.16
CA ASP A 584 -16.10 -14.21 -25.65
C ASP A 584 -16.70 -12.87 -25.18
N PRO A 585 -17.75 -12.34 -25.83
CA PRO A 585 -18.37 -11.07 -25.43
C PRO A 585 -19.03 -11.12 -24.05
N GLN A 586 -19.27 -12.30 -23.47
CA GLN A 586 -19.79 -12.43 -22.10
C GLN A 586 -18.86 -11.78 -21.07
N SER A 587 -17.56 -11.70 -21.32
CA SER A 587 -16.62 -11.01 -20.44
C SER A 587 -16.95 -9.52 -20.27
N SER A 588 -17.50 -8.87 -21.30
CA SER A 588 -17.90 -7.46 -21.25
C SER A 588 -19.33 -7.27 -20.78
N VAL A 589 -20.24 -8.18 -21.13
CA VAL A 589 -21.67 -8.09 -20.77
C VAL A 589 -21.90 -8.43 -19.30
N LYS A 590 -21.32 -9.53 -18.81
CA LYS A 590 -21.53 -10.02 -17.44
C LYS A 590 -20.53 -9.47 -16.42
N TYR A 591 -19.34 -9.09 -16.88
CA TYR A 591 -18.27 -8.57 -16.04
C TYR A 591 -17.88 -7.17 -16.54
N GLY A 592 -16.60 -6.82 -16.45
CA GLY A 592 -16.08 -5.50 -16.77
C GLY A 592 -15.03 -5.50 -17.86
N ALA A 593 -14.92 -6.51 -18.72
CA ALA A 593 -13.91 -6.47 -19.77
C ALA A 593 -14.17 -5.29 -20.73
N PRO A 594 -13.16 -4.49 -21.12
CA PRO A 594 -13.31 -3.46 -22.15
C PRO A 594 -13.85 -4.07 -23.45
N ALA A 595 -14.74 -3.35 -24.15
CA ALA A 595 -15.33 -3.82 -25.40
C ALA A 595 -14.32 -3.88 -26.56
N SER A 596 -13.33 -2.99 -26.55
CA SER A 596 -12.20 -2.99 -27.48
C SER A 596 -10.95 -2.48 -26.77
N MET A 597 -9.80 -3.03 -27.16
CA MET A 597 -8.50 -2.61 -26.68
C MET A 597 -7.58 -2.31 -27.85
N TRP A 598 -6.65 -1.37 -27.68
CA TRP A 598 -5.73 -0.96 -28.74
C TRP A 598 -4.32 -0.79 -28.19
N ALA A 599 -3.34 -1.41 -28.83
CA ALA A 599 -1.92 -1.19 -28.54
C ALA A 599 -1.29 -0.38 -29.68
N MET A 600 -0.86 0.84 -29.38
CA MET A 600 -0.17 1.72 -30.34
C MET A 600 1.32 1.73 -30.04
N TYR A 601 2.12 1.17 -30.95
CA TYR A 601 3.56 1.08 -30.87
C TYR A 601 4.20 2.17 -31.73
N ASN A 602 5.21 2.86 -31.18
CA ASN A 602 6.05 3.78 -31.95
C ASN A 602 7.52 3.46 -31.68
N PHE A 603 8.25 3.03 -32.71
CA PHE A 603 9.63 2.57 -32.63
C PHE A 603 10.61 3.71 -32.88
N THR A 604 11.48 3.96 -31.91
CA THR A 604 12.49 5.03 -31.96
C THR A 604 13.71 4.66 -31.13
N GLY A 605 14.89 5.13 -31.53
CA GLY A 605 16.14 4.85 -30.84
C GLY A 605 16.39 3.34 -30.63
N THR A 606 16.52 2.94 -29.37
CA THR A 606 16.83 1.56 -28.97
C THR A 606 15.59 0.73 -28.62
N GLY A 607 14.37 1.21 -28.88
CA GLY A 607 13.16 0.48 -28.54
C GLY A 607 11.87 1.12 -29.04
N TYR A 608 10.84 1.15 -28.19
CA TYR A 608 9.51 1.63 -28.55
C TYR A 608 8.75 2.24 -27.37
N THR A 609 7.82 3.14 -27.68
CA THR A 609 6.76 3.53 -26.75
C THR A 609 5.49 2.72 -27.06
N LEU A 610 4.76 2.33 -26.03
CA LEU A 610 3.47 1.65 -26.12
C LEU A 610 2.40 2.47 -25.42
N HIS A 611 1.35 2.84 -26.15
CA HIS A 611 0.11 3.35 -25.57
C HIS A 611 -0.98 2.27 -25.69
N SER A 612 -1.39 1.71 -24.56
CA SER A 612 -2.47 0.74 -24.48
C SER A 612 -3.77 1.42 -24.07
N TRP A 613 -4.77 1.42 -24.95
CA TRP A 613 -6.09 1.97 -24.71
C TRP A 613 -7.10 0.85 -24.44
N SER A 614 -7.93 1.06 -23.42
CA SER A 614 -9.09 0.23 -23.11
C SER A 614 -10.34 1.08 -23.24
N LEU A 615 -11.29 0.62 -24.04
CA LEU A 615 -12.46 1.40 -24.42
C LEU A 615 -13.76 0.73 -23.98
N SER A 616 -14.70 1.56 -23.52
CA SER A 616 -16.07 1.19 -23.17
C SER A 616 -16.13 0.06 -22.14
N LYS A 617 -15.33 0.18 -21.08
CA LYS A 617 -15.43 -0.68 -19.90
C LYS A 617 -16.75 -0.43 -19.17
N THR A 618 -17.45 -1.50 -18.84
CA THR A 618 -18.67 -1.48 -18.02
C THR A 618 -18.32 -1.47 -16.53
N PRO A 619 -19.06 -0.71 -15.69
CA PRO A 619 -18.91 -0.80 -14.24
C PRO A 619 -19.23 -2.21 -13.76
N THR A 620 -18.31 -2.82 -13.00
CA THR A 620 -18.60 -4.09 -12.33
C THR A 620 -18.01 -4.13 -10.94
N ARG A 621 -18.79 -4.71 -10.01
CA ARG A 621 -18.33 -5.05 -8.66
C ARG A 621 -17.98 -6.53 -8.52
N LEU A 622 -18.14 -7.33 -9.58
CA LEU A 622 -17.57 -8.68 -9.62
C LEU A 622 -16.06 -8.57 -9.68
N MET A 623 -15.38 -9.47 -8.98
CA MET A 623 -13.93 -9.45 -8.85
C MET A 623 -13.25 -9.65 -10.21
N GLU A 624 -12.39 -8.71 -10.57
CA GLU A 624 -11.64 -8.72 -11.82
C GLU A 624 -10.24 -8.12 -11.66
N ALA A 625 -9.37 -8.42 -12.62
CA ALA A 625 -8.10 -7.75 -12.79
C ALA A 625 -7.75 -7.65 -14.28
N PHE A 626 -7.14 -6.53 -14.66
CA PHE A 626 -6.70 -6.26 -16.03
C PHE A 626 -5.22 -5.89 -16.02
N TYR A 627 -4.44 -6.50 -16.92
CA TYR A 627 -2.99 -6.35 -16.96
C TYR A 627 -2.45 -6.09 -18.36
N ILE A 628 -1.26 -5.52 -18.41
CA ILE A 628 -0.42 -5.44 -19.60
C ILE A 628 0.85 -6.26 -19.36
N ASP A 629 1.08 -7.28 -20.19
CA ASP A 629 2.11 -8.28 -19.98
C ASP A 629 3.39 -8.03 -20.78
N PHE A 630 4.54 -8.23 -20.11
CA PHE A 630 5.87 -8.23 -20.70
C PHE A 630 6.58 -9.54 -20.39
N PRO A 631 6.68 -10.46 -21.37
CA PRO A 631 7.39 -11.73 -21.20
C PRO A 631 8.87 -11.51 -20.92
N LYS A 632 9.43 -12.34 -20.04
CA LYS A 632 10.87 -12.33 -19.75
C LYS A 632 11.63 -13.05 -20.87
N PRO A 633 12.69 -12.45 -21.44
CA PRO A 633 13.60 -13.16 -22.33
C PRO A 633 14.14 -14.47 -21.69
N PRO A 634 14.24 -15.58 -22.44
CA PRO A 634 14.80 -16.83 -21.92
C PRO A 634 16.21 -16.65 -21.34
N GLY A 635 16.41 -17.12 -20.11
CA GLY A 635 17.69 -17.03 -19.40
C GLY A 635 18.01 -15.66 -18.80
N ALA A 636 17.11 -14.68 -18.89
CA ALA A 636 17.27 -13.40 -18.21
C ALA A 636 16.80 -13.47 -16.74
N LEU A 637 17.34 -12.57 -15.91
CA LEU A 637 16.87 -12.24 -14.56
C LEU A 637 15.83 -11.12 -14.63
N ALA A 638 14.72 -11.23 -13.88
CA ALA A 638 13.77 -10.12 -13.71
C ALA A 638 14.19 -9.27 -12.51
N VAL A 639 14.46 -8.00 -12.76
CA VAL A 639 14.84 -7.01 -11.74
C VAL A 639 13.76 -5.94 -11.67
N LEU A 640 13.35 -5.63 -10.45
CA LEU A 640 12.37 -4.60 -10.11
C LEU A 640 13.11 -3.38 -9.59
N ASN A 641 12.78 -2.19 -10.09
CA ASN A 641 13.30 -0.96 -9.50
C ASN A 641 12.35 -0.45 -8.41
N LYS A 642 12.80 -0.45 -7.17
CA LYS A 642 12.06 0.08 -6.02
C LYS A 642 12.89 1.16 -5.35
N LEU A 643 12.36 2.39 -5.26
CA LEU A 643 13.02 3.52 -4.59
C LEU A 643 14.49 3.72 -5.04
N GLY A 644 14.79 3.47 -6.32
CA GLY A 644 16.15 3.61 -6.87
C GLY A 644 17.07 2.39 -6.67
N HIS A 645 16.60 1.33 -6.02
CA HIS A 645 17.32 0.07 -5.81
C HIS A 645 16.77 -1.05 -6.68
N ASP A 646 17.65 -1.99 -7.01
CA ASP A 646 17.33 -3.18 -7.79
C ASP A 646 17.01 -4.35 -6.87
N ILE A 647 15.87 -4.99 -7.11
CA ILE A 647 15.45 -6.18 -6.37
C ILE A 647 15.04 -7.25 -7.37
N ALA A 648 15.73 -8.39 -7.33
CA ALA A 648 15.31 -9.55 -8.10
C ALA A 648 14.09 -10.22 -7.45
N VAL A 649 13.16 -10.73 -8.27
CA VAL A 649 11.93 -11.39 -7.78
C VAL A 649 12.25 -12.56 -6.83
N GLY A 650 13.32 -13.31 -7.09
CA GLY A 650 13.77 -14.43 -6.26
C GLY A 650 14.36 -14.06 -4.90
N GLN A 651 14.57 -12.77 -4.61
CA GLN A 651 15.13 -12.30 -3.34
C GLN A 651 14.08 -11.99 -2.27
N VAL A 652 12.79 -12.16 -2.59
CA VAL A 652 11.68 -11.97 -1.65
C VAL A 652 11.65 -13.10 -0.63
N ALA A 653 11.52 -12.74 0.64
CA ALA A 653 11.38 -13.69 1.74
C ALA A 653 10.04 -14.42 1.68
N ALA A 654 9.96 -15.60 2.32
CA ALA A 654 8.67 -16.25 2.51
C ALA A 654 7.77 -15.34 3.36
N ASN A 655 6.47 -15.38 3.10
CA ASN A 655 5.48 -14.46 3.67
C ASN A 655 5.69 -12.97 3.35
N GLY A 656 6.66 -12.63 2.49
CA GLY A 656 6.77 -11.30 1.89
C GLY A 656 5.88 -11.14 0.66
N SER A 657 5.99 -9.98 0.00
CA SER A 657 5.21 -9.68 -1.19
C SER A 657 5.80 -10.31 -2.45
N VAL A 658 5.50 -11.59 -2.67
CA VAL A 658 6.13 -12.41 -3.73
C VAL A 658 5.54 -12.13 -5.13
N TRP A 659 4.24 -11.84 -5.20
CA TRP A 659 3.50 -11.75 -6.47
C TRP A 659 3.13 -10.33 -6.88
N GLN A 660 3.45 -9.34 -6.04
CA GLN A 660 2.99 -7.98 -6.17
C GLN A 660 4.08 -7.03 -5.71
N HIS A 661 4.36 -6.01 -6.51
CA HIS A 661 5.43 -5.08 -6.21
C HIS A 661 5.07 -3.70 -6.74
N MET A 662 5.19 -2.67 -5.90
CA MET A 662 5.14 -1.31 -6.43
C MET A 662 6.52 -0.95 -6.94
N VAL A 663 6.60 -0.64 -8.23
CA VAL A 663 7.85 -0.25 -8.88
C VAL A 663 7.86 1.24 -9.19
N GLY A 664 9.06 1.81 -9.11
CA GLY A 664 9.34 3.17 -9.51
C GLY A 664 9.19 3.37 -11.01
N HIS A 665 9.63 4.53 -11.50
CA HIS A 665 9.60 4.84 -12.92
C HIS A 665 10.99 5.17 -13.48
N SER A 666 12.01 5.44 -12.67
CA SER A 666 13.31 5.87 -13.17
C SER A 666 14.44 5.09 -12.49
N PRO A 667 15.44 4.60 -13.22
CA PRO A 667 15.62 4.71 -14.69
C PRO A 667 14.67 3.82 -15.51
N TYR A 668 14.05 2.82 -14.87
CA TYR A 668 13.02 1.94 -15.44
C TYR A 668 12.12 1.45 -14.29
N SER A 669 11.06 0.71 -14.61
CA SER A 669 10.23 0.05 -13.59
C SER A 669 10.66 -1.41 -13.40
N VAL A 670 10.93 -2.09 -14.50
CA VAL A 670 11.37 -3.48 -14.56
C VAL A 670 12.49 -3.57 -15.59
N ALA A 671 13.47 -4.43 -15.34
CA ALA A 671 14.46 -4.78 -16.34
C ALA A 671 14.69 -6.29 -16.41
N PHE A 672 15.03 -6.75 -17.61
CA PHE A 672 15.42 -8.13 -17.87
C PHE A 672 16.90 -8.18 -18.23
N ARG A 673 17.72 -8.73 -17.32
CA ARG A 673 19.18 -8.76 -17.44
C ARG A 673 19.68 -10.12 -17.86
N GLN A 674 20.59 -10.17 -18.82
CA GLN A 674 21.27 -11.39 -19.22
C GLN A 674 22.71 -11.06 -19.59
N GLN A 675 23.67 -11.82 -19.04
CA GLN A 675 25.10 -11.61 -19.26
C GLN A 675 25.42 -11.59 -20.77
N GLY A 676 26.21 -10.59 -21.19
CA GLY A 676 26.64 -10.45 -22.57
C GLY A 676 25.54 -10.06 -23.56
N LYS A 677 24.36 -9.63 -23.08
CA LYS A 677 23.27 -9.09 -23.91
C LYS A 677 22.82 -7.73 -23.40
N ALA A 678 22.22 -6.96 -24.30
CA ALA A 678 21.55 -5.72 -23.95
C ALA A 678 20.41 -5.99 -22.95
N GLU A 679 20.28 -5.11 -21.97
CA GLU A 679 19.21 -5.16 -20.97
C GLU A 679 17.91 -4.67 -21.58
N LEU A 680 16.84 -5.46 -21.48
CA LEU A 680 15.50 -5.03 -21.90
C LEU A 680 14.81 -4.34 -20.73
N ARG A 681 14.59 -3.04 -20.83
CA ARG A 681 13.99 -2.21 -19.78
C ARG A 681 12.54 -1.89 -20.13
N VAL A 682 11.67 -1.95 -19.14
CA VAL A 682 10.26 -1.55 -19.23
C VAL A 682 10.02 -0.47 -18.18
N GLN A 683 9.58 0.69 -18.65
CA GLN A 683 9.14 1.81 -17.83
C GLN A 683 7.62 1.92 -17.92
N SER A 684 6.90 1.67 -16.82
CA SER A 684 5.47 1.92 -16.76
C SER A 684 5.21 3.35 -16.26
N LEU A 685 4.48 4.16 -17.02
CA LEU A 685 4.23 5.55 -16.64
C LEU A 685 2.97 5.72 -15.80
N ASP A 686 1.99 4.84 -15.96
CA ASP A 686 0.64 5.06 -15.40
C ASP A 686 0.21 4.01 -14.37
N SER A 687 0.93 2.88 -14.27
CA SER A 687 0.72 1.85 -13.25
C SER A 687 2.02 1.55 -12.52
N SER A 688 1.92 1.23 -11.23
CA SER A 688 3.05 0.86 -10.38
C SER A 688 3.06 -0.61 -10.00
N LEU A 689 1.92 -1.30 -10.05
CA LEU A 689 1.81 -2.67 -9.55
C LEU A 689 2.32 -3.68 -10.58
N ALA A 690 3.56 -4.12 -10.40
CA ALA A 690 4.19 -5.19 -11.16
C ALA A 690 3.89 -6.56 -10.52
N CYS A 691 3.35 -7.47 -11.32
CA CYS A 691 2.97 -8.82 -10.91
C CYS A 691 3.80 -9.86 -11.66
N PRO A 692 4.79 -10.49 -11.01
CA PRO A 692 5.49 -11.64 -11.59
C PRO A 692 4.52 -12.78 -11.91
N ARG A 693 4.85 -13.52 -12.96
CA ARG A 693 4.14 -14.73 -13.33
C ARG A 693 5.12 -15.82 -13.72
N THR A 694 4.69 -17.06 -13.60
CA THR A 694 5.42 -18.25 -14.04
C THR A 694 4.68 -18.92 -15.20
N ALA A 695 5.22 -20.02 -15.72
CA ALA A 695 4.50 -20.81 -16.72
C ALA A 695 3.24 -21.51 -16.14
N SER A 696 3.24 -21.82 -14.84
CA SER A 696 2.18 -22.56 -14.16
C SER A 696 1.26 -21.69 -13.29
N TYR A 697 1.62 -20.41 -13.10
CA TYR A 697 0.88 -19.48 -12.27
C TYR A 697 0.89 -18.11 -12.96
N GLY A 698 -0.28 -17.69 -13.47
CA GLY A 698 -0.45 -16.42 -14.17
C GLY A 698 -0.35 -15.20 -13.23
N PRO A 699 -0.44 -13.97 -13.76
CA PRO A 699 -0.43 -12.77 -12.94
C PRO A 699 -1.65 -12.76 -12.01
N THR A 700 -1.47 -12.23 -10.81
CA THR A 700 -2.46 -12.26 -9.75
C THR A 700 -2.46 -10.95 -8.96
N VAL A 701 -3.62 -10.60 -8.40
CA VAL A 701 -3.78 -9.54 -7.40
C VAL A 701 -3.94 -10.10 -5.99
N TRP A 702 -3.71 -11.39 -5.82
CA TRP A 702 -3.66 -12.04 -4.51
C TRP A 702 -2.19 -12.21 -4.11
N PRO A 703 -1.83 -11.96 -2.84
CA PRO A 703 -0.46 -12.13 -2.36
C PRO A 703 -0.05 -13.60 -2.22
N VAL A 704 -0.97 -14.55 -2.41
CA VAL A 704 -0.76 -15.99 -2.25
C VAL A 704 -0.46 -16.70 -3.58
N PRO A 705 0.30 -17.81 -3.58
CA PRO A 705 0.94 -18.46 -2.42
C PRO A 705 2.15 -17.67 -1.88
N MET A 706 2.36 -17.70 -0.56
CA MET A 706 3.39 -16.91 0.13
C MET A 706 4.82 -17.50 0.05
N SER A 707 4.99 -18.58 -0.70
CA SER A 707 6.31 -19.21 -0.90
C SER A 707 7.12 -18.43 -1.93
N PRO A 708 8.43 -18.21 -1.70
CA PRO A 708 9.29 -17.52 -2.65
C PRO A 708 9.30 -18.17 -4.04
N VAL A 709 9.40 -17.34 -5.08
CA VAL A 709 9.46 -17.79 -6.48
C VAL A 709 10.91 -17.70 -6.96
N PRO A 710 11.57 -18.83 -7.32
CA PRO A 710 12.91 -18.77 -7.87
C PRO A 710 12.95 -17.98 -9.19
N ASP A 711 14.02 -17.21 -9.41
CA ASP A 711 14.17 -16.38 -10.61
C ASP A 711 14.08 -17.18 -11.92
N SER A 712 14.53 -18.44 -11.89
CA SER A 712 14.45 -19.38 -13.02
C SER A 712 13.02 -19.75 -13.41
N LYS A 713 12.04 -19.58 -12.51
CA LYS A 713 10.62 -19.87 -12.75
C LYS A 713 9.84 -18.65 -13.22
N VAL A 714 10.36 -17.44 -13.02
CA VAL A 714 9.74 -16.22 -13.52
C VAL A 714 9.71 -16.27 -15.05
N ALA A 715 8.54 -16.09 -15.63
CA ALA A 715 8.29 -16.16 -17.08
C ALA A 715 7.98 -14.78 -17.69
N GLY A 716 7.70 -13.79 -16.86
CA GLY A 716 7.37 -12.43 -17.28
C GLY A 716 6.87 -11.60 -16.10
N ILE A 717 6.66 -10.32 -16.37
CA ILE A 717 6.08 -9.37 -15.43
C ILE A 717 4.87 -8.74 -16.11
N SER A 718 3.70 -8.83 -15.47
CA SER A 718 2.48 -8.16 -15.92
C SER A 718 2.20 -6.98 -15.02
N PHE A 719 1.95 -5.80 -15.59
CA PHE A 719 1.55 -4.64 -14.81
C PHE A 719 0.03 -4.66 -14.63
N ASN A 720 -0.46 -4.64 -13.38
CA ASN A 720 -1.88 -4.52 -13.11
C ASN A 720 -2.31 -3.07 -13.39
N MET A 721 -3.26 -2.89 -14.31
CA MET A 721 -3.80 -1.56 -14.61
C MET A 721 -4.93 -1.22 -13.64
N LEU A 722 -5.80 -2.19 -13.38
CA LEU A 722 -6.90 -2.06 -12.44
C LEU A 722 -7.27 -3.41 -11.86
N ASN A 723 -7.88 -3.36 -10.69
CA ASN A 723 -8.56 -4.47 -10.03
C ASN A 723 -9.58 -3.92 -9.03
N ASN A 724 -10.48 -4.77 -8.55
CA ASN A 724 -11.52 -4.39 -7.58
C ASN A 724 -11.77 -5.54 -6.57
N VAL A 725 -10.76 -6.38 -6.33
CA VAL A 725 -10.92 -7.65 -5.59
C VAL A 725 -11.17 -7.46 -4.11
N TRP A 726 -10.84 -6.28 -3.60
CA TRP A 726 -10.95 -5.93 -2.19
C TRP A 726 -12.28 -5.23 -1.89
N ASP A 727 -12.77 -5.33 -0.65
CA ASP A 727 -14.09 -4.81 -0.25
C ASP A 727 -14.04 -3.97 1.05
N VAL A 728 -12.83 -3.60 1.50
CA VAL A 728 -12.57 -2.71 2.64
C VAL A 728 -11.50 -1.67 2.30
N ASN A 729 -11.73 -0.39 2.57
CA ASN A 729 -10.78 0.72 2.40
C ASN A 729 -10.35 1.08 0.97
N PHE A 730 -10.45 0.21 -0.03
CA PHE A 730 -10.05 0.47 -1.42
C PHE A 730 -11.26 0.60 -2.36
N VAL A 731 -11.02 0.64 -3.68
CA VAL A 731 -12.09 0.70 -4.68
C VAL A 731 -12.77 -0.66 -4.86
N PHE A 732 -14.10 -0.70 -4.67
CA PHE A 732 -14.87 -1.95 -4.66
C PHE A 732 -15.46 -2.32 -6.03
N TRP A 733 -15.55 -1.37 -6.95
CA TRP A 733 -15.99 -1.58 -8.34
C TRP A 733 -15.35 -0.54 -9.26
N TYR A 734 -15.18 -0.90 -10.52
CA TYR A 734 -14.59 0.00 -11.50
C TYR A 734 -15.23 -0.18 -12.89
N PRO A 735 -15.40 0.90 -13.69
CA PRO A 735 -15.29 2.30 -13.29
C PRO A 735 -16.38 2.69 -12.27
N TYR A 736 -16.11 3.72 -11.48
CA TYR A 736 -17.10 4.31 -10.58
C TYR A 736 -17.53 5.72 -11.00
N MET A 737 -16.84 6.32 -11.98
CA MET A 737 -17.32 7.49 -12.72
C MET A 737 -17.51 7.16 -14.22
N PRO A 738 -18.57 7.67 -14.88
CA PRO A 738 -18.80 7.42 -16.30
C PRO A 738 -17.64 7.84 -17.22
N THR A 739 -16.88 8.87 -16.83
CA THR A 739 -15.73 9.39 -17.58
C THR A 739 -14.54 8.43 -17.62
N GLU A 740 -14.58 7.34 -16.86
CA GLU A 740 -13.48 6.37 -16.69
C GLU A 740 -13.71 5.07 -17.47
N ALA A 741 -14.80 4.99 -18.23
CA ALA A 741 -15.06 3.85 -19.11
C ALA A 741 -13.95 3.66 -20.16
N ASN A 742 -13.21 4.72 -20.47
CA ASN A 742 -12.03 4.69 -21.31
C ASN A 742 -10.80 5.05 -20.48
N PHE A 743 -9.71 4.31 -20.64
CA PHE A 743 -8.44 4.65 -20.01
C PHE A 743 -7.25 4.23 -20.87
N ARG A 744 -6.10 4.87 -20.61
CA ARG A 744 -4.85 4.64 -21.32
C ARG A 744 -3.72 4.40 -20.35
N ALA A 745 -2.94 3.35 -20.58
CA ALA A 745 -1.65 3.16 -19.95
C ALA A 745 -0.51 3.33 -20.96
N ARG A 746 0.56 3.99 -20.51
CA ARG A 746 1.74 4.29 -21.32
C ARG A 746 2.96 3.55 -20.78
N PHE A 747 3.73 2.98 -21.69
CA PHE A 747 4.99 2.31 -21.40
C PHE A 747 6.08 2.81 -22.33
N ARG A 748 7.31 2.81 -21.83
CA ARG A 748 8.51 2.88 -22.67
C ARG A 748 9.27 1.58 -22.51
N VAL A 749 9.75 1.06 -23.63
CA VAL A 749 10.57 -0.14 -23.67
C VAL A 749 11.83 0.20 -24.46
N ASP A 750 12.99 -0.04 -23.85
CA ASP A 750 14.27 0.26 -24.46
C ASP A 750 15.29 -0.84 -24.20
N LEU A 751 16.28 -0.89 -25.08
CA LEU A 751 17.49 -1.67 -24.89
C LEU A 751 18.57 -0.74 -24.35
N ALA A 752 19.17 -1.13 -23.23
CA ALA A 752 20.32 -0.45 -22.67
C ALA A 752 21.58 -1.31 -22.81
N ASP A 753 22.71 -0.64 -23.08
CA ASP A 753 24.02 -1.27 -23.12
C ASP A 753 24.37 -1.87 -21.76
N HIS A 754 25.16 -2.94 -21.80
CA HIS A 754 25.56 -3.74 -20.65
C HIS A 754 26.20 -2.85 -19.57
N LEU A 755 25.60 -2.80 -18.37
CA LEU A 755 26.31 -2.38 -17.17
C LEU A 755 26.97 -3.66 -16.61
N ASP A 756 28.29 -3.77 -16.78
CA ASP A 756 29.10 -4.77 -16.08
C ASP A 756 28.97 -4.51 -14.57
N ASP A 757 28.09 -5.24 -13.88
CA ASP A 757 28.20 -5.63 -12.47
C ASP A 757 26.91 -6.29 -12.00
N LEU A 758 26.80 -7.61 -12.22
CA LEU A 758 26.03 -8.47 -11.31
C LEU A 758 26.77 -9.80 -11.21
N THR A 759 27.66 -9.90 -10.21
CA THR A 759 27.90 -11.17 -9.54
C THR A 759 26.57 -11.59 -8.92
N VAL A 760 25.90 -12.56 -9.54
CA VAL A 760 24.99 -13.42 -8.80
C VAL A 760 25.89 -14.12 -7.79
N ASP A 761 25.85 -13.71 -6.53
CA ASP A 761 26.38 -14.53 -5.43
C ASP A 761 25.54 -15.81 -5.41
N GLY A 762 25.93 -16.75 -6.28
CA GLY A 762 25.70 -18.17 -6.09
C GLY A 762 26.67 -18.64 -5.03
N ASP A 763 26.13 -19.21 -3.96
CA ASP A 763 26.83 -20.11 -3.05
C ASP A 763 28.24 -19.66 -2.63
N GLN A 764 28.35 -18.64 -1.78
CA GLN A 764 29.47 -18.64 -0.85
C GLN A 764 29.29 -19.83 0.09
N GLN A 765 30.14 -20.84 -0.15
CA GLN A 765 30.47 -21.91 0.76
C GLN A 765 30.63 -21.36 2.18
N VAL A 766 29.65 -21.63 3.03
CA VAL A 766 29.93 -21.80 4.45
C VAL A 766 30.77 -23.07 4.53
N ASP A 767 32.05 -22.91 4.82
CA ASP A 767 32.98 -23.99 5.07
C ASP A 767 32.50 -24.82 6.28
N ALA A 768 31.65 -25.80 6.01
CA ALA A 768 31.20 -26.79 6.97
C ALA A 768 31.36 -28.15 6.30
N LYS A 769 32.48 -28.81 6.59
CA LYS A 769 32.69 -30.24 6.36
C LYS A 769 31.53 -31.05 6.96
N LEU A 770 30.54 -31.38 6.15
CA LEU A 770 29.57 -32.44 6.44
C LEU A 770 29.51 -33.36 5.22
N ASN A 771 30.04 -34.56 5.44
CA ASN A 771 30.23 -35.61 4.45
C ASN A 771 28.88 -36.28 4.17
N TRP A 772 28.51 -36.36 2.90
CA TRP A 772 27.24 -36.90 2.39
C TRP A 772 27.07 -38.42 2.59
N ARG A 773 28.02 -39.10 3.26
CA ARG A 773 28.00 -40.55 3.50
C ARG A 773 27.26 -40.99 4.76
N ASP A 774 26.77 -40.07 5.59
CA ASP A 774 26.04 -40.39 6.82
C ASP A 774 24.50 -40.17 6.70
N ILE A 775 23.95 -40.19 5.48
CA ILE A 775 22.49 -40.09 5.20
C ILE A 775 21.94 -41.37 4.52
N LEU A 776 22.71 -42.47 4.53
CA LEU A 776 22.20 -43.84 4.41
C LEU A 776 22.49 -44.57 5.72
#